data_AF-A0A1M4ZDX2-F1
#
_entry.id   AF-A0A1M4ZDX2-F1
#
_cell.length_a   1.000
_cell.length_b   1.000
_cell.length_c   1.000
_cell.angle_alpha   90.00
_cell.angle_beta   90.00
_cell.angle_gamma   90.00
#
_symmetry.space_group_name_H-M   'P 1'
#
loop_
_entity.id
_entity.type
_entity.pdbx_description
1 polymer ?
#
loop_
_entity_poly.entity_id
_entity_poly.type
_entity_poly.pdbx_seq_one_letter_code
_entity_poly.pdbx_strand_id
1 'polypeptide(L)'
;MNRQTDLDGIVRLSPEDTRRIAAVANELDVDPQPRARSAAEWAEFAASVATAMPAALTQAAQRFATDGAPNHVLVVRGLPVDEHLQPTPTADDHRELGGTARRGVLAALGVLALLGRPPASTTPTASTGPREIPVARHITPALGQKRAGGPGEAVLLWRGADIPGDASRAHFGLLCLRGRPTTLFATARSLALEARWEQVLRDTRFVLHPNGAEPHPRTVLSGPRSDPRIGYDSLLLRPHRPDDAEAVEALRRLAVELRRVARRHVLEPGDFLLVDNHRTVHAHLFPRADRDNADWWLSRVLAPAVPPAPTAPAAPAAPTARHRRSTAPAPTPPAAPAGSAPPTNAPRTSAPPTTKVPPTSTPSTGVPPASASPTSAPPTSAGPPAPPTAARHPAPRPAPVRTAERGAPASGPPPVSRQQPEKPRPAHSHDEFSPLREVIVGDAANARIPDLQRDPSAWLAFYPDLTAAELTRVRTGRFPDRVLAETEEDLDRLVGSLRELGVVVHRPAPVDHDLMFVTPDWSSSGVTSYCPRDLTLVLGSTIIEAPSPTRSRQHELSAFRALFRRYLAAGSTWISAPRPELRDELYGVDDQGHPTLGEAEPAFDAANVLRCGRDLFYQVSVSGNEAGLRWLRSVVSLLGDYRVHPMHATCPGSHVDTALALIRPGLLLANPTSFTDDTLPKPLRRWEVLWCPPMREAAPLATPWPLASSWVGMNLLMVAPDLAIVDAAQGELIATLERHGVRVLPHSLRHARVLGGGFHCVTLDTVRDGELRDYCG
;
A
#
# COMPACT_ATOMS: atom_id res chain seq x y z
N MET A 1 15.70 -17.92 -2.01
CA MET A 1 17.11 -17.58 -2.33
C MET A 1 17.39 -17.85 -3.82
N ASN A 2 17.35 -16.83 -4.69
CA ASN A 2 17.53 -17.02 -6.14
C ASN A 2 19.00 -16.86 -6.58
N ARG A 3 19.51 -17.86 -7.31
CA ARG A 3 20.88 -17.86 -7.86
C ARG A 3 21.03 -16.81 -8.97
N GLN A 4 22.25 -16.28 -9.12
CA GLN A 4 22.66 -15.62 -10.36
C GLN A 4 22.50 -16.63 -11.50
N THR A 5 21.72 -16.28 -12.52
CA THR A 5 21.39 -17.17 -13.64
C THR A 5 22.22 -16.77 -14.86
N ASP A 6 22.85 -17.74 -15.49
CA ASP A 6 23.32 -17.59 -16.86
C ASP A 6 22.12 -17.27 -17.77
N LEU A 7 22.39 -16.47 -18.80
CA LEU A 7 21.40 -16.05 -19.78
C LEU A 7 21.83 -16.59 -21.15
N ASP A 8 20.92 -17.29 -21.83
CA ASP A 8 21.12 -17.96 -23.13
C ASP A 8 21.21 -16.96 -24.32
N GLY A 9 21.78 -15.78 -24.07
CA GLY A 9 21.77 -14.61 -24.96
C GLY A 9 22.82 -13.57 -24.56
N ILE A 10 24.01 -14.01 -24.14
CA ILE A 10 25.15 -13.12 -23.87
C ILE A 10 26.08 -13.09 -25.09
N VAL A 11 26.22 -11.93 -25.72
CA VAL A 11 27.22 -11.64 -26.76
C VAL A 11 28.36 -10.85 -26.13
N ARG A 12 29.58 -11.39 -26.15
CA ARG A 12 30.79 -10.67 -25.71
C ARG A 12 31.51 -10.11 -26.93
N LEU A 13 31.79 -8.80 -26.92
CA LEU A 13 32.64 -8.16 -27.92
C LEU A 13 34.11 -8.46 -27.66
N SER A 14 34.92 -8.58 -28.71
CA SER A 14 36.37 -8.62 -28.55
C SER A 14 36.92 -7.21 -28.27
N PRO A 15 38.10 -7.07 -27.64
CA PRO A 15 38.75 -5.77 -27.48
C PRO A 15 39.02 -5.04 -28.81
N GLU A 16 39.05 -5.74 -29.95
CA GLU A 16 39.14 -5.11 -31.26
C GLU A 16 37.79 -4.54 -31.71
N ASP A 17 36.69 -5.28 -31.54
CA ASP A 17 35.35 -4.78 -31.86
C ASP A 17 34.99 -3.56 -31.00
N THR A 18 35.30 -3.60 -29.70
CA THR A 18 35.14 -2.46 -28.79
C THR A 18 35.91 -1.22 -29.31
N ARG A 19 37.15 -1.38 -29.79
CA ARG A 19 37.92 -0.28 -30.40
C ARG A 19 37.33 0.20 -31.72
N ARG A 20 36.85 -0.71 -32.57
CA ARG A 20 36.23 -0.38 -33.87
C ARG A 20 34.95 0.43 -33.70
N ILE A 21 34.08 0.02 -32.76
CA ILE A 21 32.87 0.75 -32.39
C ILE A 21 33.22 2.10 -31.73
N ALA A 22 34.26 2.15 -30.89
CA ALA A 22 34.72 3.39 -30.26
C ALA A 22 35.23 4.41 -31.28
N ALA A 23 35.98 3.98 -32.31
CA ALA A 23 36.49 4.87 -33.36
C ALA A 23 35.34 5.60 -34.08
N VAL A 24 34.36 4.85 -34.60
CA VAL A 24 33.20 5.43 -35.30
C VAL A 24 32.33 6.28 -34.35
N ALA A 25 32.17 5.87 -33.09
CA ALA A 25 31.45 6.69 -32.11
C ALA A 25 32.16 8.04 -31.83
N ASN A 26 33.49 8.06 -31.82
CA ASN A 26 34.28 9.28 -31.65
C ASN A 26 34.27 10.17 -32.90
N GLU A 27 34.30 9.58 -34.10
CA GLU A 27 34.20 10.29 -35.40
C GLU A 27 32.84 11.00 -35.59
N LEU A 28 31.81 10.58 -34.85
CA LEU A 28 30.49 11.22 -34.83
C LEU A 28 30.35 12.24 -33.68
N ASP A 29 31.33 12.33 -32.78
CA ASP A 29 31.28 13.16 -31.57
C ASP A 29 32.01 14.51 -31.71
N VAL A 30 32.13 15.00 -32.96
CA VAL A 30 32.93 16.18 -33.33
C VAL A 30 32.29 17.53 -32.95
N ASP A 31 31.08 17.54 -32.40
CA ASP A 31 30.36 18.76 -32.00
C ASP A 31 30.55 19.04 -30.49
N PRO A 32 31.39 20.01 -30.10
CA PRO A 32 31.67 20.30 -28.70
C PRO A 32 30.55 21.07 -28.00
N GLN A 33 29.57 21.63 -28.73
CA GLN A 33 28.47 22.38 -28.12
C GLN A 33 27.24 21.49 -27.86
N PRO A 34 26.60 21.58 -26.68
CA PRO A 34 25.41 20.79 -26.35
C PRO A 34 24.15 21.37 -27.02
N ARG A 35 24.04 21.21 -28.34
CA ARG A 35 22.79 21.49 -29.08
C ARG A 35 21.83 20.31 -29.04
N ALA A 36 20.54 20.57 -28.98
CA ALA A 36 19.52 19.53 -29.12
C ALA A 36 19.59 18.95 -30.55
N ARG A 37 19.76 17.62 -30.65
CA ARG A 37 19.80 16.88 -31.92
C ARG A 37 18.45 16.24 -32.18
N SER A 38 17.99 16.34 -33.43
CA SER A 38 16.74 15.78 -33.92
C SER A 38 16.73 14.25 -33.91
N ALA A 39 15.55 13.63 -33.94
CA ALA A 39 15.42 12.18 -34.08
C ALA A 39 16.05 11.65 -35.38
N ALA A 40 16.15 12.48 -36.43
CA ALA A 40 16.81 12.12 -37.68
C ALA A 40 18.33 12.01 -37.52
N GLU A 41 18.99 13.04 -36.94
CA GLU A 41 20.44 13.02 -36.64
C GLU A 41 20.80 11.81 -35.74
N TRP A 42 19.99 11.51 -34.72
CA TRP A 42 20.22 10.32 -33.88
C TRP A 42 20.05 9.00 -34.63
N ALA A 43 19.16 8.92 -35.62
CA ALA A 43 18.96 7.70 -36.43
C ALA A 43 20.09 7.49 -37.43
N GLU A 44 20.62 8.58 -38.00
CA GLU A 44 21.80 8.55 -38.86
C GLU A 44 23.04 8.10 -38.10
N PHE A 45 23.30 8.69 -36.92
CA PHE A 45 24.38 8.24 -36.03
C PHE A 45 24.23 6.77 -35.60
N ALA A 46 23.01 6.33 -35.28
CA ALA A 46 22.73 4.93 -34.94
C ALA A 46 23.05 3.99 -36.12
N ALA A 47 22.71 4.38 -37.35
CA ALA A 47 23.02 3.60 -38.55
C ALA A 47 24.54 3.55 -38.82
N SER A 48 25.25 4.68 -38.70
CA SER A 48 26.71 4.72 -38.88
C SER A 48 27.45 3.88 -37.83
N VAL A 49 27.03 3.89 -36.56
CA VAL A 49 27.64 3.05 -35.53
C VAL A 49 27.28 1.57 -35.72
N ALA A 50 26.11 1.26 -36.29
CA ALA A 50 25.72 -0.11 -36.60
C ALA A 50 26.61 -0.79 -37.67
N THR A 51 27.20 -0.05 -38.61
CA THR A 51 28.13 -0.65 -39.61
C THR A 51 29.47 -1.09 -39.00
N ALA A 52 29.83 -0.62 -37.81
CA ALA A 52 31.02 -1.06 -37.07
C ALA A 52 30.80 -2.35 -36.26
N MET A 53 29.55 -2.81 -36.11
CA MET A 53 29.19 -3.94 -35.25
C MET A 53 29.60 -5.29 -35.86
N PRO A 54 30.17 -6.22 -35.06
CA PRO A 54 30.59 -7.52 -35.59
C PRO A 54 29.40 -8.39 -36.02
N ALA A 55 29.61 -9.22 -37.03
CA ALA A 55 28.57 -10.07 -37.62
C ALA A 55 27.85 -10.97 -36.59
N ALA A 56 28.56 -11.46 -35.56
CA ALA A 56 27.98 -12.25 -34.48
C ALA A 56 26.92 -11.47 -33.67
N LEU A 57 27.17 -10.19 -33.39
CA LEU A 57 26.21 -9.31 -32.72
C LEU A 57 25.04 -8.95 -33.64
N THR A 58 25.32 -8.64 -34.90
CA THR A 58 24.28 -8.41 -35.93
C THR A 58 23.31 -9.59 -36.04
N GLN A 59 23.83 -10.81 -36.16
CA GLN A 59 23.01 -12.03 -36.19
C GLN A 59 22.26 -12.30 -34.89
N ALA A 60 22.80 -11.90 -33.73
CA ALA A 60 22.12 -12.05 -32.44
C ALA A 60 20.98 -11.05 -32.27
N ALA A 61 21.20 -9.79 -32.64
CA ALA A 61 20.20 -8.73 -32.62
C ALA A 61 19.05 -9.01 -33.62
N GLN A 62 19.38 -9.50 -34.82
CA GLN A 62 18.37 -9.89 -35.83
C GLN A 62 17.50 -11.06 -35.34
N ARG A 63 18.09 -12.15 -34.83
CA ARG A 63 17.32 -13.27 -34.25
C ARG A 63 16.49 -12.86 -33.03
N PHE A 64 17.01 -11.94 -32.20
CA PHE A 64 16.26 -11.36 -31.10
C PHE A 64 15.02 -10.59 -31.61
N ALA A 65 15.12 -9.87 -32.73
CA ALA A 65 14.01 -9.13 -33.32
C ALA A 65 12.98 -10.02 -34.06
N THR A 66 13.41 -11.11 -34.71
CA THR A 66 12.51 -12.01 -35.46
C THR A 66 11.86 -13.09 -34.59
N ASP A 67 12.69 -13.81 -33.82
CA ASP A 67 12.30 -15.06 -33.17
C ASP A 67 11.98 -14.83 -31.67
N GLY A 68 12.58 -13.78 -31.10
CA GLY A 68 12.66 -13.53 -29.66
C GLY A 68 13.72 -14.41 -28.99
N ALA A 69 14.56 -13.82 -28.14
CA ALA A 69 15.44 -14.62 -27.29
C ALA A 69 14.63 -15.50 -26.31
N PRO A 70 15.15 -16.64 -25.82
CA PRO A 70 14.42 -17.53 -24.90
C PRO A 70 13.84 -16.85 -23.65
N ASN A 71 14.49 -15.77 -23.21
CA ASN A 71 14.09 -14.94 -22.07
C ASN A 71 13.71 -13.50 -22.48
N HIS A 72 13.41 -13.22 -23.76
CA HIS A 72 13.01 -11.90 -24.28
C HIS A 72 13.93 -10.72 -23.90
N VAL A 73 15.21 -11.05 -23.64
CA VAL A 73 16.32 -10.13 -23.39
C VAL A 73 17.59 -10.61 -24.11
N LEU A 74 18.47 -9.68 -24.46
CA LEU A 74 19.80 -9.93 -25.02
C LEU A 74 20.82 -9.09 -24.24
N VAL A 75 21.96 -9.65 -23.86
CA VAL A 75 23.03 -8.93 -23.17
C VAL A 75 24.23 -8.81 -24.10
N VAL A 76 24.59 -7.59 -24.46
CA VAL A 76 25.87 -7.28 -25.11
C VAL A 76 26.86 -6.86 -24.03
N ARG A 77 28.07 -7.43 -24.01
CA ARG A 77 29.12 -7.07 -23.04
C ARG A 77 30.35 -6.51 -23.77
N GLY A 78 30.91 -5.44 -23.23
CA GLY A 78 32.09 -4.77 -23.79
C GLY A 78 31.79 -3.72 -24.85
N LEU A 79 30.61 -3.07 -24.82
CA LEU A 79 30.43 -1.81 -25.56
C LEU A 79 31.39 -0.75 -24.98
N PRO A 80 31.94 0.14 -25.83
CA PRO A 80 32.88 1.16 -25.36
C PRO A 80 32.17 2.20 -24.50
N VAL A 81 32.69 2.41 -23.28
CA VAL A 81 32.28 3.47 -22.36
C VAL A 81 33.39 4.50 -22.26
N ASP A 82 33.03 5.75 -22.04
CA ASP A 82 33.97 6.86 -21.89
C ASP A 82 34.82 6.75 -20.61
N GLU A 83 36.13 6.92 -20.75
CA GLU A 83 37.12 6.68 -19.68
C GLU A 83 37.02 7.69 -18.52
N HIS A 84 36.44 8.86 -18.77
CA HIS A 84 36.36 9.99 -17.82
C HIS A 84 34.92 10.48 -17.64
N LEU A 85 34.02 9.55 -17.31
CA LEU A 85 32.62 9.85 -16.95
C LEU A 85 32.52 10.93 -15.85
N GLN A 86 31.69 11.94 -16.09
CA GLN A 86 31.30 12.96 -15.11
C GLN A 86 30.65 12.36 -13.83
N PRO A 87 30.50 13.12 -12.73
CA PRO A 87 29.78 12.67 -11.53
C PRO A 87 28.38 12.13 -11.85
N THR A 88 27.91 11.12 -11.12
CA THR A 88 26.67 10.40 -11.43
C THR A 88 25.45 11.34 -11.35
N PRO A 89 24.64 11.52 -12.42
CA PRO A 89 23.60 12.54 -12.46
C PRO A 89 22.51 12.41 -11.38
N THR A 90 22.20 13.53 -10.76
CA THR A 90 21.15 13.66 -9.71
C THR A 90 19.89 14.40 -10.19
N ALA A 91 19.89 14.89 -11.45
CA ALA A 91 18.76 15.52 -12.13
C ALA A 91 18.35 14.73 -13.39
N ASP A 92 17.08 14.79 -13.79
CA ASP A 92 16.53 14.09 -14.97
C ASP A 92 16.70 14.94 -16.26
N ASP A 93 17.81 15.68 -16.35
CA ASP A 93 18.14 16.44 -17.55
C ASP A 93 18.69 15.49 -18.61
N HIS A 94 18.03 15.50 -19.75
CA HIS A 94 18.29 14.68 -20.93
C HIS A 94 19.05 15.46 -22.01
N ARG A 95 19.32 16.75 -21.78
CA ARG A 95 20.16 17.63 -22.60
C ARG A 95 21.63 17.55 -22.16
N GLU A 96 21.88 17.22 -20.89
CA GLU A 96 23.23 16.96 -20.34
C GLU A 96 23.89 15.66 -20.84
N LEU A 97 23.27 14.94 -21.78
CA LEU A 97 23.96 14.01 -22.69
C LEU A 97 25.08 14.70 -23.51
N GLY A 98 25.20 16.04 -23.43
CA GLY A 98 26.36 16.79 -23.89
C GLY A 98 27.69 16.47 -23.19
N GLY A 99 27.71 15.71 -22.08
CA GLY A 99 28.93 15.34 -21.33
C GLY A 99 29.60 14.02 -21.72
N THR A 100 30.52 13.53 -20.88
CA THR A 100 31.41 12.38 -21.12
C THR A 100 30.74 11.00 -20.98
N ALA A 101 29.58 10.81 -21.62
CA ALA A 101 28.86 9.53 -21.70
C ALA A 101 28.33 9.22 -23.13
N ARG A 102 28.68 10.05 -24.13
CA ARG A 102 28.14 10.00 -25.49
C ARG A 102 28.53 8.71 -26.22
N ARG A 103 29.77 8.24 -26.10
CA ARG A 103 30.31 7.08 -26.84
C ARG A 103 29.55 5.81 -26.53
N GLY A 104 29.25 5.58 -25.25
CA GLY A 104 28.45 4.45 -24.80
C GLY A 104 27.01 4.51 -25.31
N VAL A 105 26.38 5.70 -25.28
CA VAL A 105 25.01 5.89 -25.78
C VAL A 105 24.94 5.72 -27.30
N LEU A 106 25.93 6.22 -28.06
CA LEU A 106 26.07 6.00 -29.50
C LEU A 106 26.25 4.51 -29.83
N ALA A 107 27.10 3.80 -29.09
CA ALA A 107 27.28 2.35 -29.22
C ALA A 107 25.97 1.58 -28.96
N ALA A 108 25.24 1.93 -27.90
CA ALA A 108 23.93 1.37 -27.57
C ALA A 108 22.85 1.65 -28.62
N LEU A 109 22.84 2.86 -29.20
CA LEU A 109 21.97 3.21 -30.33
C LEU A 109 22.29 2.39 -31.58
N GLY A 110 23.58 2.15 -31.86
CA GLY A 110 24.02 1.23 -32.91
C GLY A 110 23.46 -0.19 -32.74
N VAL A 111 23.48 -0.73 -31.52
CA VAL A 111 22.87 -2.06 -31.25
C VAL A 111 21.36 -2.05 -31.48
N LEU A 112 20.65 -0.97 -31.12
CA LEU A 112 19.21 -0.83 -31.36
C LEU A 112 18.88 -0.72 -32.86
N ALA A 113 19.75 -0.13 -33.68
CA ALA A 113 19.56 -0.05 -35.13
C ALA A 113 19.67 -1.43 -35.84
N LEU A 114 20.43 -2.38 -35.28
CA LEU A 114 20.54 -3.76 -35.81
C LEU A 114 19.21 -4.54 -35.79
N LEU A 115 18.24 -4.09 -35.00
CA LEU A 115 16.89 -4.67 -34.92
C LEU A 115 16.01 -4.33 -36.13
N GLY A 116 16.47 -3.41 -36.99
CA GLY A 116 15.71 -2.86 -38.11
C GLY A 116 14.67 -1.82 -37.68
N ARG A 117 14.16 -1.07 -38.66
CA ARG A 117 13.01 -0.17 -38.44
C ARG A 117 11.73 -1.00 -38.38
N PRO A 118 10.92 -0.92 -37.30
CA PRO A 118 9.58 -1.49 -37.36
C PRO A 118 8.73 -0.72 -38.40
N PRO A 119 7.81 -1.39 -39.10
CA PRO A 119 6.88 -0.70 -39.99
C PRO A 119 6.01 0.27 -39.18
N ALA A 120 5.87 1.51 -39.66
CA ALA A 120 5.10 2.53 -38.98
C ALA A 120 3.60 2.18 -39.04
N SER A 121 3.02 1.75 -37.92
CA SER A 121 1.57 1.59 -37.79
C SER A 121 0.90 2.95 -37.96
N THR A 122 0.00 3.07 -38.94
CA THR A 122 -0.65 4.34 -39.34
C THR A 122 -1.80 4.75 -38.41
N THR A 123 -1.59 4.63 -37.10
CA THR A 123 -2.57 4.93 -36.05
C THR A 123 -1.97 5.91 -35.05
N PRO A 124 -2.14 7.24 -35.24
CA PRO A 124 -1.75 8.21 -34.23
C PRO A 124 -2.69 8.09 -33.03
N THR A 125 -2.16 7.68 -31.88
CA THR A 125 -2.91 7.61 -30.61
C THR A 125 -3.19 9.01 -30.08
N ALA A 126 -4.37 9.53 -30.40
CA ALA A 126 -4.81 10.86 -29.97
C ALA A 126 -4.99 10.92 -28.44
N SER A 127 -4.04 11.57 -27.74
CA SER A 127 -4.23 12.07 -26.35
C SER A 127 -3.10 12.97 -25.85
N THR A 128 -1.91 12.97 -26.47
CA THR A 128 -0.83 13.93 -26.12
C THR A 128 -0.23 14.58 -27.37
N GLY A 129 0.07 15.88 -27.27
CA GLY A 129 0.77 16.62 -28.33
C GLY A 129 2.24 16.19 -28.50
N PRO A 130 2.95 16.67 -29.52
CA PRO A 130 4.30 16.21 -29.88
C PRO A 130 5.32 16.56 -28.80
N ARG A 131 5.49 15.65 -27.84
CA ARG A 131 6.47 15.72 -26.76
C ARG A 131 7.65 14.86 -27.15
N GLU A 132 8.74 15.49 -27.59
CA GLU A 132 9.96 14.77 -27.98
C GLU A 132 10.43 13.85 -26.85
N ILE A 133 10.61 12.56 -27.15
CA ILE A 133 11.10 11.58 -26.20
C ILE A 133 12.62 11.53 -26.35
N PRO A 134 13.40 11.84 -25.30
CA PRO A 134 14.86 11.81 -25.41
C PRO A 134 15.34 10.36 -25.62
N VAL A 135 16.28 10.20 -26.55
CA VAL A 135 16.85 8.90 -26.96
C VAL A 135 17.58 8.17 -25.83
N ALA A 136 18.02 8.89 -24.79
CA ALA A 136 18.52 8.28 -23.56
C ALA A 136 18.04 9.05 -22.32
N ARG A 137 17.94 8.34 -21.19
CA ARG A 137 17.61 8.90 -19.87
C ARG A 137 18.46 8.26 -18.77
N HIS A 138 18.83 9.05 -17.77
CA HIS A 138 19.60 8.57 -16.64
C HIS A 138 18.74 7.75 -15.65
N ILE A 139 19.32 6.65 -15.17
CA ILE A 139 18.82 5.85 -14.06
C ILE A 139 19.97 5.73 -13.06
N THR A 140 19.80 6.39 -11.92
CA THR A 140 20.79 6.50 -10.83
C THR A 140 20.06 6.35 -9.49
N PRO A 141 20.74 5.99 -8.38
CA PRO A 141 20.11 5.91 -7.06
C PRO A 141 19.38 7.19 -6.64
N ALA A 142 20.01 8.36 -6.84
CA ALA A 142 19.40 9.66 -6.53
C ALA A 142 18.09 9.93 -7.31
N LEU A 143 18.04 9.56 -8.60
CA LEU A 143 16.82 9.68 -9.42
C LEU A 143 15.77 8.63 -9.10
N GLY A 144 16.20 7.42 -8.72
CA GLY A 144 15.33 6.37 -8.20
C GLY A 144 14.58 6.81 -6.95
N GLN A 145 15.31 7.29 -5.94
CA GLN A 145 14.72 7.77 -4.68
C GLN A 145 13.76 8.94 -4.87
N LYS A 146 14.11 9.92 -5.72
CA LYS A 146 13.20 11.04 -6.07
C LYS A 146 11.90 10.55 -6.72
N ARG A 147 11.93 9.49 -7.53
CA ARG A 147 10.74 8.86 -8.14
C ARG A 147 10.01 7.89 -7.19
N ALA A 148 10.68 7.44 -6.12
CA ALA A 148 10.13 6.53 -5.10
C ALA A 148 9.47 7.27 -3.91
N GLY A 149 9.69 8.58 -3.76
CA GLY A 149 9.10 9.41 -2.71
C GLY A 149 9.91 9.51 -1.41
N GLY A 150 11.05 8.83 -1.29
CA GLY A 150 11.91 8.96 -0.11
C GLY A 150 13.14 8.03 -0.08
N PRO A 151 14.06 8.22 0.90
CA PRO A 151 15.27 7.43 1.05
C PRO A 151 15.08 6.18 1.95
N GLY A 152 14.28 5.21 1.49
CA GLY A 152 14.05 3.96 2.19
C GLY A 152 13.56 2.84 1.26
N GLU A 153 14.20 1.67 1.40
CA GLU A 153 13.93 0.42 0.66
C GLU A 153 14.06 0.49 -0.88
N ALA A 154 14.34 -0.65 -1.50
CA ALA A 154 14.64 -0.75 -2.92
C ALA A 154 13.34 -0.87 -3.74
N VAL A 155 12.70 0.28 -4.02
CA VAL A 155 11.37 0.31 -4.64
C VAL A 155 11.35 -0.33 -6.04
N LEU A 156 10.75 -1.52 -6.10
CA LEU A 156 10.57 -2.37 -7.27
C LEU A 156 9.50 -1.81 -8.23
N LEU A 157 9.87 -0.76 -8.97
CA LEU A 157 9.04 -0.19 -10.02
C LEU A 157 9.04 -1.08 -11.26
N TRP A 158 8.07 -2.00 -11.32
CA TRP A 158 7.86 -2.93 -12.44
C TRP A 158 7.15 -2.22 -13.60
N ARG A 159 7.77 -2.23 -14.80
CA ARG A 159 7.27 -1.58 -16.03
C ARG A 159 7.39 -2.46 -17.28
N GLY A 160 6.46 -2.33 -18.21
CA GLY A 160 6.49 -2.89 -19.57
C GLY A 160 5.97 -1.87 -20.60
N ALA A 161 5.40 -2.33 -21.72
CA ALA A 161 4.86 -1.45 -22.75
C ALA A 161 3.57 -0.74 -22.32
N ASP A 162 3.58 0.61 -22.39
CA ASP A 162 2.42 1.45 -22.10
C ASP A 162 1.22 1.15 -23.02
N ILE A 163 1.44 0.68 -24.25
CA ILE A 163 0.37 0.35 -25.22
C ILE A 163 0.81 -0.86 -26.07
N PRO A 164 0.08 -2.00 -26.03
CA PRO A 164 0.24 -3.06 -27.03
C PRO A 164 0.01 -2.50 -28.44
N GLY A 165 1.00 -2.66 -29.32
CA GLY A 165 0.96 -2.12 -30.69
C GLY A 165 1.74 -0.82 -30.90
N ASP A 166 2.21 -0.12 -29.85
CA ASP A 166 3.19 0.95 -30.03
C ASP A 166 4.54 0.35 -30.46
N ALA A 167 4.80 0.40 -31.76
CA ALA A 167 6.03 -0.08 -32.38
C ALA A 167 7.25 0.78 -32.03
N SER A 168 7.06 2.07 -31.69
CA SER A 168 8.17 2.98 -31.33
C SER A 168 8.77 2.66 -29.96
N ARG A 169 8.01 1.99 -29.09
CA ARG A 169 8.42 1.58 -27.73
C ARG A 169 8.65 0.08 -27.58
N ALA A 170 8.79 -0.65 -28.69
CA ALA A 170 8.89 -2.11 -28.68
C ALA A 170 10.16 -2.63 -28.01
N HIS A 171 11.29 -1.94 -28.21
CA HIS A 171 12.59 -2.30 -27.66
C HIS A 171 13.21 -1.11 -26.93
N PHE A 172 13.87 -1.38 -25.82
CA PHE A 172 14.77 -0.42 -25.16
C PHE A 172 15.97 -1.18 -24.59
N GLY A 173 17.05 -0.45 -24.31
CA GLY A 173 18.22 -1.01 -23.66
C GLY A 173 18.61 -0.30 -22.37
N LEU A 174 19.36 -1.00 -21.52
CA LEU A 174 19.94 -0.52 -20.28
C LEU A 174 21.45 -0.65 -20.38
N LEU A 175 22.12 0.46 -20.68
CA LEU A 175 23.58 0.56 -20.73
C LEU A 175 24.12 0.83 -19.32
N CYS A 176 25.10 0.07 -18.88
CA CYS A 176 25.85 0.37 -17.67
C CYS A 176 27.07 1.23 -17.98
N LEU A 177 27.11 2.42 -17.40
CA LEU A 177 28.20 3.40 -17.52
C LEU A 177 29.16 3.29 -16.32
N ARG A 178 28.63 3.21 -15.09
CA ARG A 178 29.43 3.17 -13.84
C ARG A 178 28.88 2.14 -12.86
N GLY A 179 29.78 1.52 -12.10
CA GLY A 179 29.45 0.62 -10.99
C GLY A 179 28.98 -0.78 -11.45
N ARG A 180 28.36 -1.54 -10.53
CA ARG A 180 27.85 -2.90 -10.80
C ARG A 180 26.36 -3.03 -10.41
N PRO A 181 25.44 -2.32 -11.09
CA PRO A 181 24.03 -2.29 -10.72
C PRO A 181 23.33 -3.64 -10.90
N THR A 182 22.41 -3.95 -9.99
CA THR A 182 21.47 -5.07 -10.13
C THR A 182 20.20 -4.59 -10.84
N THR A 183 19.81 -5.30 -11.90
CA THR A 183 18.50 -5.13 -12.54
C THR A 183 17.70 -6.43 -12.47
N LEU A 184 16.37 -6.29 -12.47
CA LEU A 184 15.42 -7.40 -12.41
C LEU A 184 14.51 -7.38 -13.64
N PHE A 185 14.15 -8.54 -14.14
CA PHE A 185 13.18 -8.67 -15.23
C PHE A 185 12.38 -9.97 -15.13
N ALA A 186 11.16 -9.96 -15.65
CA ALA A 186 10.23 -11.07 -15.67
C ALA A 186 9.56 -11.13 -17.05
N THR A 187 9.60 -12.28 -17.71
CA THR A 187 8.99 -12.46 -19.03
C THR A 187 7.57 -12.95 -18.89
N ALA A 188 6.66 -12.48 -19.75
CA ALA A 188 5.28 -12.95 -19.78
C ALA A 188 5.20 -14.45 -20.11
N ARG A 189 6.14 -14.98 -20.91
CA ARG A 189 6.26 -16.40 -21.25
C ARG A 189 6.59 -17.29 -20.04
N SER A 190 7.20 -16.74 -18.98
CA SER A 190 7.56 -17.49 -17.77
C SER A 190 6.43 -17.58 -16.72
N LEU A 191 5.35 -16.80 -16.87
CA LEU A 191 4.24 -16.75 -15.90
C LEU A 191 3.47 -18.08 -15.85
N ALA A 192 3.22 -18.60 -14.65
CA ALA A 192 2.42 -19.82 -14.43
C ALA A 192 1.09 -19.46 -13.77
N LEU A 193 0.25 -18.73 -14.52
CA LEU A 193 -1.06 -18.27 -14.05
C LEU A 193 -2.12 -19.36 -14.16
N GLU A 194 -3.02 -19.43 -13.17
CA GLU A 194 -4.24 -20.24 -13.27
C GLU A 194 -5.07 -19.76 -14.47
N ALA A 195 -5.65 -20.68 -15.26
CA ALA A 195 -6.33 -20.34 -16.51
C ALA A 195 -7.46 -19.30 -16.38
N ARG A 196 -8.11 -19.21 -15.20
CA ARG A 196 -9.06 -18.16 -14.85
C ARG A 196 -8.42 -16.77 -14.80
N TRP A 197 -7.30 -16.60 -14.09
CA TRP A 197 -6.61 -15.32 -13.96
C TRP A 197 -5.93 -14.92 -15.26
N GLU A 198 -5.38 -15.89 -16.01
CA GLU A 198 -4.85 -15.62 -17.34
C GLU A 198 -5.95 -15.10 -18.28
N GLN A 199 -7.18 -15.61 -18.18
CA GLN A 199 -8.31 -15.09 -18.96
C GLN A 199 -8.73 -13.69 -18.51
N VAL A 200 -8.93 -13.46 -17.20
CA VAL A 200 -9.30 -12.11 -16.69
C VAL A 200 -8.28 -11.05 -17.11
N LEU A 201 -6.97 -11.36 -17.10
CA LEU A 201 -5.91 -10.47 -17.58
C LEU A 201 -5.91 -10.22 -19.09
N ARG A 202 -6.57 -11.08 -19.88
CA ARG A 202 -6.75 -10.96 -21.34
C ARG A 202 -8.05 -10.26 -21.72
N ASP A 203 -8.97 -10.06 -20.78
CA ASP A 203 -10.19 -9.29 -20.98
C ASP A 203 -9.89 -7.77 -20.88
N THR A 204 -10.75 -6.92 -21.46
CA THR A 204 -10.59 -5.46 -21.43
C THR A 204 -11.07 -4.82 -20.12
N ARG A 205 -10.57 -5.33 -18.98
CA ARG A 205 -11.05 -5.01 -17.62
C ARG A 205 -10.13 -4.03 -16.87
N PHE A 206 -9.12 -3.46 -17.52
CA PHE A 206 -8.08 -2.64 -16.88
C PHE A 206 -7.94 -1.27 -17.54
N VAL A 207 -7.21 -0.37 -16.88
CA VAL A 207 -6.81 0.96 -17.37
C VAL A 207 -5.39 1.28 -16.90
N LEU A 208 -4.64 2.05 -17.70
CA LEU A 208 -3.48 2.79 -17.21
C LEU A 208 -3.94 4.23 -16.94
N HIS A 209 -3.52 4.80 -15.81
CA HIS A 209 -3.71 6.22 -15.48
C HIS A 209 -2.37 6.99 -15.60
N PRO A 210 -1.87 7.29 -16.80
CA PRO A 210 -0.74 8.21 -16.95
C PRO A 210 -1.16 9.63 -16.56
N ASN A 211 -0.25 10.39 -15.96
CA ASN A 211 -0.52 11.75 -15.47
C ASN A 211 -1.08 12.68 -16.58
N GLY A 212 -2.39 12.94 -16.54
CA GLY A 212 -3.05 13.93 -17.39
C GLY A 212 -3.66 13.42 -18.71
N ALA A 213 -3.98 12.14 -18.86
CA ALA A 213 -4.77 11.63 -19.99
C ALA A 213 -5.93 10.72 -19.56
N GLU A 214 -6.98 10.65 -20.37
CA GLU A 214 -8.18 9.85 -20.13
C GLU A 214 -7.88 8.33 -20.06
N PRO A 215 -8.37 7.60 -19.04
CA PRO A 215 -8.07 6.18 -18.86
C PRO A 215 -8.90 5.31 -19.82
N HIS A 216 -8.23 4.68 -20.78
CA HIS A 216 -8.89 3.84 -21.80
C HIS A 216 -8.88 2.34 -21.41
N PRO A 217 -10.03 1.64 -21.49
CA PRO A 217 -10.13 0.20 -21.21
C PRO A 217 -9.20 -0.64 -22.09
N ARG A 218 -8.53 -1.61 -21.47
CA ARG A 218 -7.46 -2.41 -22.10
C ARG A 218 -7.30 -3.78 -21.44
N THR A 219 -6.60 -4.67 -22.13
CA THR A 219 -6.09 -5.92 -21.56
C THR A 219 -4.71 -5.69 -20.93
N VAL A 220 -4.27 -6.63 -20.08
CA VAL A 220 -2.93 -6.66 -19.50
C VAL A 220 -2.06 -7.70 -20.19
N LEU A 221 -2.63 -8.86 -20.51
CA LEU A 221 -2.04 -9.89 -21.37
C LEU A 221 -2.69 -9.86 -22.76
N SER A 222 -1.90 -10.11 -23.81
CA SER A 222 -2.37 -10.18 -25.20
C SER A 222 -1.51 -11.10 -26.05
N GLY A 223 -1.88 -11.35 -27.30
CA GLY A 223 -1.18 -12.30 -28.19
C GLY A 223 -1.36 -13.78 -27.79
N PRO A 224 -0.62 -14.71 -28.40
CA PRO A 224 -0.74 -16.15 -28.13
C PRO A 224 -0.50 -16.54 -26.66
N ARG A 225 -1.03 -17.69 -26.22
CA ARG A 225 -0.73 -18.23 -24.88
C ARG A 225 0.70 -18.80 -24.75
N SER A 226 1.27 -19.28 -25.85
CA SER A 226 2.67 -19.75 -25.92
C SER A 226 3.71 -18.64 -25.93
N ASP A 227 3.32 -17.41 -26.30
CA ASP A 227 4.20 -16.25 -26.38
C ASP A 227 3.43 -14.95 -26.11
N PRO A 228 2.97 -14.74 -24.86
CA PRO A 228 2.14 -13.60 -24.51
C PRO A 228 2.91 -12.28 -24.52
N ARG A 229 2.19 -11.21 -24.89
CA ARG A 229 2.58 -9.82 -24.62
C ARG A 229 1.99 -9.35 -23.30
N ILE A 230 2.67 -8.43 -22.62
CA ILE A 230 2.29 -7.86 -21.32
C ILE A 230 2.40 -6.33 -21.32
N GLY A 231 1.34 -5.65 -20.87
CA GLY A 231 1.33 -4.21 -20.62
C GLY A 231 1.06 -3.92 -19.14
N TYR A 232 2.12 -3.74 -18.36
CA TYR A 232 2.04 -3.63 -16.89
C TYR A 232 2.94 -2.50 -16.36
N ASP A 233 2.38 -1.62 -15.52
CA ASP A 233 3.12 -0.69 -14.66
C ASP A 233 2.49 -0.75 -13.26
N SER A 234 3.29 -1.06 -12.23
CA SER A 234 2.77 -1.25 -10.87
C SER A 234 2.16 0.01 -10.24
N LEU A 235 2.60 1.20 -10.65
CA LEU A 235 2.06 2.47 -10.15
C LEU A 235 0.80 2.90 -10.91
N LEU A 236 0.75 2.67 -12.23
CA LEU A 236 -0.26 3.26 -13.12
C LEU A 236 -1.41 2.31 -13.53
N LEU A 237 -1.21 0.98 -13.45
CA LEU A 237 -2.20 -0.01 -13.88
C LEU A 237 -3.22 -0.31 -12.77
N ARG A 238 -4.51 -0.19 -13.09
CA ARG A 238 -5.63 -0.50 -12.19
C ARG A 238 -6.74 -1.24 -12.95
N PRO A 239 -7.68 -1.92 -12.27
CA PRO A 239 -8.95 -2.30 -12.87
C PRO A 239 -9.67 -1.06 -13.41
N HIS A 240 -10.37 -1.19 -14.54
CA HIS A 240 -11.23 -0.14 -15.09
C HIS A 240 -12.40 0.20 -14.15
N ARG A 241 -12.84 -0.82 -13.41
CA ARG A 241 -13.93 -0.79 -12.44
C ARG A 241 -13.37 -1.14 -11.04
N PRO A 242 -13.36 -0.21 -10.07
CA PRO A 242 -12.87 -0.50 -8.71
C PRO A 242 -13.65 -1.60 -7.98
N ASP A 243 -14.89 -1.85 -8.40
CA ASP A 243 -15.77 -2.92 -7.91
C ASP A 243 -15.50 -4.31 -8.56
N ASP A 244 -14.62 -4.40 -9.55
CA ASP A 244 -14.26 -5.64 -10.23
C ASP A 244 -13.25 -6.47 -9.42
N ALA A 245 -13.76 -7.21 -8.44
CA ALA A 245 -12.98 -8.05 -7.54
C ALA A 245 -12.13 -9.14 -8.27
N GLU A 246 -12.59 -9.64 -9.42
CA GLU A 246 -11.78 -10.59 -10.21
C GLU A 246 -10.59 -9.90 -10.87
N ALA A 247 -10.78 -8.69 -11.42
CA ALA A 247 -9.69 -7.90 -12.00
C ALA A 247 -8.67 -7.45 -10.93
N VAL A 248 -9.13 -7.10 -9.72
CA VAL A 248 -8.25 -6.85 -8.56
C VAL A 248 -7.40 -8.07 -8.24
N GLU A 249 -8.04 -9.24 -8.03
CA GLU A 249 -7.31 -10.47 -7.68
C GLU A 249 -6.40 -10.96 -8.82
N ALA A 250 -6.81 -10.80 -10.07
CA ALA A 250 -6.00 -11.16 -11.23
C ALA A 250 -4.72 -10.30 -11.34
N LEU A 251 -4.79 -8.99 -11.02
CA LEU A 251 -3.60 -8.15 -10.88
C LEU A 251 -2.73 -8.56 -9.69
N ARG A 252 -3.31 -8.91 -8.54
CA ARG A 252 -2.55 -9.40 -7.37
C ARG A 252 -1.81 -10.70 -7.72
N ARG A 253 -2.48 -11.64 -8.39
CA ARG A 253 -1.89 -12.91 -8.88
C ARG A 253 -0.77 -12.67 -9.88
N LEU A 254 -0.96 -11.74 -10.83
CA LEU A 254 0.09 -11.34 -11.77
C LEU A 254 1.30 -10.70 -11.06
N ALA A 255 1.08 -9.84 -10.08
CA ALA A 255 2.15 -9.20 -9.32
C ALA A 255 2.97 -10.22 -8.50
N VAL A 256 2.32 -11.24 -7.92
CA VAL A 256 2.99 -12.37 -7.26
C VAL A 256 3.78 -13.21 -8.27
N GLU A 257 3.19 -13.57 -9.41
CA GLU A 257 3.87 -14.36 -10.44
C GLU A 257 5.08 -13.64 -11.05
N LEU A 258 4.95 -12.34 -11.38
CA LEU A 258 6.07 -11.51 -11.86
C LEU A 258 7.24 -11.49 -10.87
N ARG A 259 6.96 -11.44 -9.55
CA ARG A 259 7.98 -11.54 -8.50
C ARG A 259 8.58 -12.95 -8.42
N ARG A 260 7.76 -14.01 -8.54
CA ARG A 260 8.21 -15.42 -8.50
C ARG A 260 9.15 -15.76 -9.65
N VAL A 261 8.87 -15.26 -10.86
CA VAL A 261 9.65 -15.53 -12.07
C VAL A 261 10.74 -14.49 -12.36
N ALA A 262 10.94 -13.53 -11.45
CA ALA A 262 11.93 -12.48 -11.57
C ALA A 262 13.36 -13.02 -11.64
N ARG A 263 14.03 -12.80 -12.77
CA ARG A 263 15.46 -13.06 -12.96
C ARG A 263 16.28 -11.85 -12.53
N ARG A 264 17.35 -12.09 -11.78
CA ARG A 264 18.32 -11.08 -11.33
C ARG A 264 19.55 -11.11 -12.21
N HIS A 265 19.92 -9.97 -12.79
CA HIS A 265 21.19 -9.81 -13.51
C HIS A 265 22.01 -8.65 -12.91
N VAL A 266 23.33 -8.81 -12.88
CA VAL A 266 24.28 -7.78 -12.47
C VAL A 266 25.00 -7.30 -13.71
N LEU A 267 24.86 -6.01 -14.00
CA LEU A 267 25.54 -5.35 -15.11
C LEU A 267 26.87 -4.78 -14.65
N GLU A 268 27.81 -4.64 -15.57
CA GLU A 268 29.15 -4.10 -15.39
C GLU A 268 29.41 -3.03 -16.46
N PRO A 269 30.37 -2.10 -16.30
CA PRO A 269 30.56 -1.00 -17.26
C PRO A 269 30.82 -1.53 -18.68
N GLY A 270 30.03 -1.07 -19.66
CA GLY A 270 30.04 -1.58 -21.03
C GLY A 270 29.09 -2.75 -21.29
N ASP A 271 28.34 -3.22 -20.29
CA ASP A 271 27.19 -4.11 -20.51
C ASP A 271 25.96 -3.32 -20.98
N PHE A 272 25.24 -3.91 -21.92
CA PHE A 272 23.98 -3.39 -22.46
C PHE A 272 22.93 -4.51 -22.48
N LEU A 273 21.95 -4.41 -21.59
CA LEU A 273 20.80 -5.31 -21.53
C LEU A 273 19.69 -4.74 -22.43
N LEU A 274 19.50 -5.35 -23.59
CA LEU A 274 18.40 -5.10 -24.52
C LEU A 274 17.17 -5.90 -24.11
N VAL A 275 15.98 -5.29 -24.17
CA VAL A 275 14.72 -5.83 -23.64
C VAL A 275 13.57 -5.64 -24.64
N ASP A 276 12.80 -6.71 -24.90
CA ASP A 276 11.49 -6.62 -25.56
C ASP A 276 10.46 -6.14 -24.53
N ASN A 277 10.06 -4.88 -24.66
CA ASN A 277 9.16 -4.18 -23.74
C ASN A 277 7.70 -4.65 -23.89
N HIS A 278 7.33 -5.30 -25.00
CA HIS A 278 6.01 -5.90 -25.17
C HIS A 278 5.90 -7.26 -24.50
N ARG A 279 7.01 -7.96 -24.22
CA ARG A 279 7.00 -9.31 -23.62
C ARG A 279 7.68 -9.42 -22.25
N THR A 280 8.42 -8.40 -21.82
CA THR A 280 9.18 -8.38 -20.58
C THR A 280 8.82 -7.18 -19.71
N VAL A 281 8.59 -7.44 -18.42
CA VAL A 281 8.46 -6.41 -17.39
C VAL A 281 9.81 -6.27 -16.68
N HIS A 282 10.29 -5.04 -16.46
CA HIS A 282 11.59 -4.74 -15.83
C HIS A 282 11.42 -3.94 -14.54
N ALA A 283 12.34 -4.12 -13.60
CA ALA A 283 12.45 -3.34 -12.37
C ALA A 283 13.92 -3.13 -11.97
N HIS A 284 14.18 -2.13 -11.13
CA HIS A 284 15.52 -1.83 -10.60
C HIS A 284 15.49 -1.83 -9.08
N LEU A 285 16.62 -2.20 -8.47
CA LEU A 285 16.82 -2.04 -7.03
C LEU A 285 17.59 -0.74 -6.80
N PHE A 286 16.97 0.21 -6.10
CA PHE A 286 17.60 1.48 -5.74
C PHE A 286 18.16 1.41 -4.32
N PRO A 287 19.49 1.26 -4.13
CA PRO A 287 20.10 1.37 -2.81
C PRO A 287 20.10 2.83 -2.32
N ARG A 288 20.67 3.07 -1.13
CA ARG A 288 21.00 4.42 -0.72
C ARG A 288 22.05 5.01 -1.66
N ALA A 289 21.72 6.13 -2.29
CA ALA A 289 22.64 6.97 -3.03
C ALA A 289 23.77 7.46 -2.13
N ASP A 290 25.01 7.38 -2.62
CA ASP A 290 26.17 7.92 -1.92
C ASP A 290 26.27 9.44 -2.09
N ARG A 291 26.86 10.13 -1.11
CA ARG A 291 27.02 11.60 -1.12
C ARG A 291 28.08 12.07 -2.11
N ASP A 292 29.02 11.20 -2.45
CA ASP A 292 30.19 11.53 -3.28
C ASP A 292 29.90 11.50 -4.78
N ASN A 293 28.66 11.19 -5.20
CA ASN A 293 28.22 11.08 -6.60
C ASN A 293 29.01 10.05 -7.43
N ALA A 294 29.68 9.10 -6.76
CA ALA A 294 30.36 7.95 -7.36
C ALA A 294 29.43 6.73 -7.59
N ASP A 295 28.14 6.89 -7.29
CA ASP A 295 27.06 5.92 -7.48
C ASP A 295 27.09 5.19 -8.83
N TRP A 296 26.51 4.00 -8.88
CA TRP A 296 26.27 3.31 -10.15
C TRP A 296 25.37 4.14 -11.08
N TRP A 297 25.63 4.03 -12.39
CA TRP A 297 24.95 4.82 -13.42
C TRP A 297 24.51 3.91 -14.57
N LEU A 298 23.20 3.78 -14.72
CA LEU A 298 22.56 3.19 -15.90
C LEU A 298 22.04 4.31 -16.82
N SER A 299 22.10 4.07 -18.13
CA SER A 299 21.43 4.88 -19.14
C SER A 299 20.38 4.01 -19.85
N ARG A 300 19.10 4.40 -19.75
CA ARG A 300 18.03 3.77 -20.53
C ARG A 300 18.01 4.39 -21.92
N VAL A 301 18.33 3.60 -22.93
CA VAL A 301 18.42 4.02 -24.33
C VAL A 301 17.20 3.51 -25.11
N LEU A 302 16.66 4.36 -25.97
CA LEU A 302 15.49 4.14 -26.83
C LEU A 302 15.88 4.37 -28.29
N ALA A 303 15.26 3.63 -29.21
CA ALA A 303 15.43 3.88 -30.63
C ALA A 303 14.82 5.26 -31.00
N PRO A 304 15.47 6.05 -31.87
CA PRO A 304 14.95 7.37 -32.25
C PRO A 304 13.66 7.26 -33.08
N ALA A 305 12.61 7.95 -32.62
CA ALA A 305 11.30 7.96 -33.25
C ALA A 305 11.26 8.86 -34.49
N VAL A 306 11.84 8.39 -35.60
CA VAL A 306 11.79 9.07 -36.90
C VAL A 306 10.41 8.87 -37.54
N PRO A 307 9.62 9.94 -37.77
CA PRO A 307 8.32 9.81 -38.45
C PRO A 307 8.49 9.28 -39.88
N PRO A 308 7.43 8.70 -40.50
CA PRO A 308 7.47 8.39 -41.93
C PRO A 308 7.70 9.67 -42.72
N ALA A 309 8.46 9.58 -43.81
CA ALA A 309 8.63 10.70 -44.74
C ALA A 309 7.25 11.14 -45.27
N PRO A 310 7.01 12.45 -45.44
CA PRO A 310 5.72 12.92 -45.95
C PRO A 310 5.48 12.34 -47.34
N THR A 311 4.39 11.59 -47.49
CA THR A 311 3.92 11.14 -48.79
C THR A 311 3.64 12.36 -49.66
N ALA A 312 4.16 12.38 -50.89
CA ALA A 312 3.97 13.48 -51.81
C ALA A 312 2.46 13.76 -52.00
N PRO A 313 2.02 15.03 -51.97
CA PRO A 313 0.61 15.34 -52.04
C PRO A 313 0.01 14.84 -53.36
N ALA A 314 -1.07 14.08 -53.27
CA ALA A 314 -1.82 13.65 -54.44
C ALA A 314 -2.31 14.89 -55.22
N ALA A 315 -2.20 14.85 -56.54
CA ALA A 315 -2.55 15.98 -57.39
C ALA A 315 -4.02 16.42 -57.17
N PRO A 316 -4.30 17.74 -57.12
CA PRO A 316 -5.63 18.23 -56.80
C PRO A 316 -6.65 17.83 -57.88
N ALA A 317 -7.75 17.22 -57.45
CA ALA A 317 -8.85 16.85 -58.33
C ALA A 317 -9.53 18.11 -58.92
N ALA A 318 -9.86 18.05 -60.21
CA ALA A 318 -10.52 19.16 -60.92
C ALA A 318 -11.95 19.42 -60.39
N PRO A 319 -12.43 20.68 -60.43
CA PRO A 319 -13.74 21.06 -59.90
C PRO A 319 -14.90 20.43 -60.70
N THR A 320 -16.00 20.14 -59.99
CA THR A 320 -17.12 19.33 -60.50
C THR A 320 -18.08 20.11 -61.41
N ALA A 321 -18.37 19.53 -62.58
CA ALA A 321 -19.44 19.97 -63.48
C ALA A 321 -20.79 19.31 -63.13
N ARG A 322 -21.91 19.95 -63.50
CA ARG A 322 -23.27 19.59 -63.08
C ARG A 322 -23.93 18.49 -63.94
N HIS A 323 -24.72 17.65 -63.26
CA HIS A 323 -25.94 16.93 -63.72
C HIS A 323 -25.99 16.30 -65.14
N ARG A 324 -26.33 15.01 -65.19
CA ARG A 324 -27.74 14.55 -65.36
C ARG A 324 -27.90 13.05 -65.04
N ARG A 325 -29.15 12.56 -65.01
CA ARG A 325 -29.55 11.18 -64.67
C ARG A 325 -29.36 10.23 -65.87
N SER A 326 -29.13 8.93 -65.64
CA SER A 326 -30.13 7.86 -65.91
C SER A 326 -29.58 6.43 -65.78
N THR A 327 -30.43 5.52 -65.29
CA THR A 327 -30.49 4.05 -65.53
C THR A 327 -29.35 3.12 -65.04
N ALA A 328 -29.75 1.86 -64.80
CA ALA A 328 -29.01 0.74 -64.18
C ALA A 328 -28.61 -0.31 -65.28
N PRO A 329 -28.05 -1.52 -65.01
CA PRO A 329 -27.84 -2.22 -63.73
C PRO A 329 -26.40 -2.75 -63.47
N ALA A 330 -26.22 -3.51 -62.38
CA ALA A 330 -24.93 -4.04 -61.91
C ALA A 330 -24.62 -5.47 -62.42
N PRO A 331 -23.33 -5.83 -62.59
CA PRO A 331 -22.89 -7.20 -62.90
C PRO A 331 -22.43 -8.02 -61.67
N THR A 332 -22.44 -9.34 -61.83
CA THR A 332 -22.18 -10.39 -60.83
C THR A 332 -20.67 -10.64 -60.56
N PRO A 333 -20.25 -11.06 -59.34
CA PRO A 333 -18.87 -11.52 -59.10
C PRO A 333 -18.55 -12.87 -59.77
N PRO A 334 -17.28 -13.12 -60.16
CA PRO A 334 -16.83 -14.38 -60.77
C PRO A 334 -16.61 -15.53 -59.76
N ALA A 335 -16.59 -16.76 -60.27
CA ALA A 335 -16.62 -18.00 -59.49
C ALA A 335 -15.24 -18.64 -59.21
N ALA A 336 -15.20 -19.59 -58.28
CA ALA A 336 -14.04 -20.43 -57.96
C ALA A 336 -14.08 -21.80 -58.69
N PRO A 337 -12.92 -22.44 -58.95
CA PRO A 337 -12.84 -23.74 -59.62
C PRO A 337 -12.86 -24.94 -58.65
N ALA A 338 -13.46 -26.05 -59.11
CA ALA A 338 -13.21 -27.42 -58.63
C ALA A 338 -12.22 -28.14 -59.58
N GLY A 339 -11.62 -29.30 -59.30
CA GLY A 339 -11.66 -30.21 -58.15
C GLY A 339 -11.33 -31.65 -58.59
N SER A 340 -10.74 -32.51 -57.75
CA SER A 340 -10.37 -33.89 -58.12
C SER A 340 -10.15 -34.84 -56.93
N ALA A 341 -10.59 -36.11 -57.05
CA ALA A 341 -10.46 -37.22 -56.10
C ALA A 341 -11.00 -38.53 -56.76
N PRO A 342 -10.89 -39.75 -56.16
CA PRO A 342 -9.92 -40.31 -55.21
C PRO A 342 -9.22 -41.57 -55.81
N PRO A 343 -8.72 -42.54 -55.01
CA PRO A 343 -9.46 -43.81 -54.86
C PRO A 343 -9.51 -44.38 -53.42
N THR A 344 -9.96 -45.63 -53.26
CA THR A 344 -10.60 -46.22 -52.06
C THR A 344 -9.82 -47.33 -51.33
N ASN A 345 -10.13 -47.57 -50.04
CA ASN A 345 -10.54 -48.90 -49.52
C ASN A 345 -10.97 -48.92 -48.04
N ALA A 346 -11.79 -49.91 -47.64
CA ALA A 346 -12.24 -50.21 -46.26
C ALA A 346 -12.74 -51.68 -46.14
N PRO A 347 -12.66 -52.31 -44.95
CA PRO A 347 -13.87 -52.87 -44.29
C PRO A 347 -13.85 -52.69 -42.74
N ARG A 348 -14.92 -52.28 -42.03
CA ARG A 348 -16.25 -52.90 -41.72
C ARG A 348 -16.30 -53.89 -40.53
N THR A 349 -16.81 -53.41 -39.39
CA THR A 349 -17.50 -54.09 -38.23
C THR A 349 -18.03 -52.97 -37.30
N SER A 350 -18.93 -53.13 -36.32
CA SER A 350 -20.11 -54.02 -36.07
C SER A 350 -20.98 -53.39 -34.95
N ALA A 351 -22.20 -53.89 -34.67
CA ALA A 351 -23.15 -53.32 -33.67
C ALA A 351 -24.11 -54.41 -33.09
N PRO A 352 -25.21 -54.08 -32.37
CA PRO A 352 -25.36 -53.64 -30.95
C PRO A 352 -26.11 -54.72 -30.10
N PRO A 353 -26.76 -54.48 -28.91
CA PRO A 353 -28.12 -53.88 -28.86
C PRO A 353 -28.63 -53.14 -27.57
N THR A 354 -29.78 -52.48 -27.77
CA THR A 354 -30.77 -51.69 -26.97
C THR A 354 -31.33 -52.09 -25.58
N THR A 355 -31.79 -51.08 -24.81
CA THR A 355 -33.08 -50.93 -24.03
C THR A 355 -33.33 -49.41 -23.77
N LYS A 356 -34.48 -48.72 -23.95
CA LYS A 356 -35.88 -48.75 -23.39
C LYS A 356 -35.96 -48.46 -21.86
N VAL A 357 -36.83 -47.62 -21.22
CA VAL A 357 -37.95 -46.65 -21.49
C VAL A 357 -38.86 -46.66 -20.20
N PRO A 358 -39.72 -45.68 -19.75
CA PRO A 358 -39.87 -44.21 -19.86
C PRO A 358 -40.07 -43.50 -18.44
N PRO A 359 -40.69 -42.29 -18.25
CA PRO A 359 -40.73 -41.55 -16.96
C PRO A 359 -42.13 -41.27 -16.32
N THR A 360 -42.12 -40.66 -15.11
CA THR A 360 -43.23 -40.07 -14.30
C THR A 360 -42.67 -38.93 -13.42
N SER A 361 -43.40 -38.00 -12.77
CA SER A 361 -44.67 -37.26 -13.01
C SER A 361 -44.81 -36.15 -11.94
N THR A 362 -45.44 -35.00 -12.21
CA THR A 362 -45.59 -33.84 -11.26
C THR A 362 -46.76 -34.01 -10.25
N PRO A 363 -46.80 -33.24 -9.14
CA PRO A 363 -47.45 -31.90 -9.10
C PRO A 363 -46.61 -30.83 -8.33
N SER A 364 -46.80 -29.50 -8.41
CA SER A 364 -47.85 -28.59 -8.93
C SER A 364 -48.86 -28.00 -7.92
N THR A 365 -48.45 -26.95 -7.20
CA THR A 365 -49.28 -25.81 -6.73
C THR A 365 -48.42 -24.53 -6.71
N GLY A 366 -48.88 -23.30 -6.97
CA GLY A 366 -50.10 -22.87 -7.69
C GLY A 366 -50.93 -21.78 -6.99
N VAL A 367 -50.70 -20.48 -7.28
CA VAL A 367 -51.67 -19.35 -7.17
C VAL A 367 -51.08 -18.06 -7.82
N PRO A 368 -51.88 -17.08 -8.33
CA PRO A 368 -51.44 -16.08 -9.33
C PRO A 368 -51.53 -14.57 -8.88
N PRO A 369 -51.18 -13.57 -9.74
CA PRO A 369 -50.99 -12.16 -9.33
C PRO A 369 -52.07 -11.14 -9.78
N ALA A 370 -52.21 -10.04 -9.02
CA ALA A 370 -52.92 -8.77 -9.32
C ALA A 370 -52.70 -7.78 -8.13
N SER A 371 -52.89 -6.45 -8.16
CA SER A 371 -52.93 -5.42 -9.24
C SER A 371 -53.03 -4.01 -8.61
N ALA A 372 -52.67 -2.96 -9.37
CA ALA A 372 -53.10 -1.54 -9.23
C ALA A 372 -52.66 -0.71 -7.99
N SER A 373 -52.58 0.61 -8.20
CA SER A 373 -52.34 1.65 -7.18
C SER A 373 -53.66 2.22 -6.63
N PRO A 374 -53.60 3.01 -5.53
CA PRO A 374 -54.04 4.40 -5.69
C PRO A 374 -53.16 5.45 -4.98
N THR A 375 -53.41 6.71 -5.30
CA THR A 375 -52.73 7.92 -4.78
C THR A 375 -53.32 8.42 -3.46
N SER A 376 -52.47 8.92 -2.56
CA SER A 376 -52.82 10.00 -1.62
C SER A 376 -51.56 10.74 -1.13
N ALA A 377 -51.70 12.01 -0.75
CA ALA A 377 -50.63 12.86 -0.22
C ALA A 377 -51.09 13.56 1.08
N PRO A 378 -50.16 13.87 1.99
CA PRO A 378 -50.28 14.98 2.95
C PRO A 378 -49.12 16.00 2.78
N PRO A 379 -49.13 17.18 3.46
CA PRO A 379 -48.78 18.43 2.78
C PRO A 379 -47.55 19.21 3.28
N THR A 380 -47.22 20.22 2.46
CA THR A 380 -46.41 21.45 2.64
C THR A 380 -45.75 21.76 3.99
N SER A 381 -44.50 22.21 3.90
CA SER A 381 -43.74 22.87 4.98
C SER A 381 -44.30 24.22 5.41
N ALA A 382 -44.02 24.60 6.67
CA ALA A 382 -44.24 25.94 7.21
C ALA A 382 -42.92 26.50 7.77
N GLY A 383 -42.60 27.75 7.43
CA GLY A 383 -41.43 28.47 7.96
C GLY A 383 -41.80 29.40 9.13
N PRO A 384 -40.84 29.78 10.00
CA PRO A 384 -41.10 30.66 11.14
C PRO A 384 -41.24 32.14 10.73
N PRO A 385 -42.04 32.95 11.47
CA PRO A 385 -42.24 34.37 11.20
C PRO A 385 -41.14 35.27 11.80
N ALA A 386 -41.04 36.50 11.28
CA ALA A 386 -40.09 37.53 11.73
C ALA A 386 -40.70 38.50 12.79
N PRO A 387 -39.89 39.14 13.66
CA PRO A 387 -40.35 40.12 14.65
C PRO A 387 -40.48 41.56 14.07
N PRO A 388 -41.30 42.44 14.69
CA PRO A 388 -41.62 43.78 14.18
C PRO A 388 -40.66 44.91 14.63
N THR A 389 -40.77 46.10 14.01
CA THR A 389 -39.92 47.28 14.22
C THR A 389 -40.68 48.58 14.53
N ALA A 390 -40.29 49.30 15.60
CA ALA A 390 -40.67 50.67 15.97
C ALA A 390 -39.80 51.13 17.17
N ALA A 391 -39.45 52.40 17.44
CA ALA A 391 -39.52 53.67 16.71
C ALA A 391 -38.30 54.57 17.11
N ARG A 392 -38.32 55.90 16.90
CA ARG A 392 -37.13 56.80 16.92
C ARG A 392 -37.26 58.08 17.77
N HIS A 393 -36.10 58.61 18.20
CA HIS A 393 -35.74 60.04 18.45
C HIS A 393 -36.39 60.79 19.65
N PRO A 394 -35.87 61.98 20.08
CA PRO A 394 -34.59 62.67 19.81
C PRO A 394 -33.79 63.05 21.10
N ALA A 395 -32.71 63.85 20.98
CA ALA A 395 -31.91 64.38 22.10
C ALA A 395 -31.50 65.87 21.93
N PRO A 396 -31.19 66.61 23.01
CA PRO A 396 -30.57 67.96 22.96
C PRO A 396 -29.09 68.01 23.44
N ARG A 397 -28.49 69.22 23.41
CA ARG A 397 -27.06 69.60 23.56
C ARG A 397 -26.94 70.90 24.40
N PRO A 398 -25.75 71.46 24.74
CA PRO A 398 -24.48 70.85 25.21
C PRO A 398 -23.72 71.68 26.32
N ALA A 399 -22.65 71.09 26.89
CA ALA A 399 -21.45 71.76 27.46
C ALA A 399 -21.60 72.62 28.76
N PRO A 400 -20.51 73.00 29.49
CA PRO A 400 -19.07 72.84 29.18
C PRO A 400 -18.14 72.26 30.29
N VAL A 401 -16.93 71.82 29.88
CA VAL A 401 -15.57 72.10 30.45
C VAL A 401 -15.49 72.41 31.97
N ARG A 402 -14.71 71.75 32.85
CA ARG A 402 -13.54 70.79 32.81
C ARG A 402 -13.26 70.29 34.28
N THR A 403 -12.35 69.38 34.69
CA THR A 403 -11.36 68.43 34.10
C THR A 403 -11.13 67.28 35.11
N ALA A 404 -10.82 66.04 34.68
CA ALA A 404 -10.09 65.02 35.46
C ALA A 404 -9.57 63.91 34.53
N GLU A 405 -8.48 63.21 34.87
CA GLU A 405 -7.84 62.20 34.01
C GLU A 405 -8.27 60.76 34.36
N ARG A 406 -8.79 60.02 33.36
CA ARG A 406 -8.76 58.54 33.19
C ARG A 406 -9.51 58.13 31.93
N GLY A 407 -9.15 56.98 31.35
CA GLY A 407 -9.95 56.27 30.33
C GLY A 407 -9.29 56.16 28.97
N ALA A 408 -8.53 55.08 28.75
CA ALA A 408 -8.30 54.57 27.39
C ALA A 408 -9.59 53.90 26.87
N PRO A 409 -9.88 53.94 25.56
CA PRO A 409 -11.06 53.29 25.01
C PRO A 409 -10.97 51.77 25.12
N ALA A 410 -12.12 51.10 25.23
CA ALA A 410 -12.19 49.65 25.24
C ALA A 410 -11.60 49.06 23.96
N SER A 411 -10.59 48.20 24.10
CA SER A 411 -10.08 47.39 22.99
C SER A 411 -11.17 46.45 22.48
N GLY A 412 -11.12 46.13 21.19
CA GLY A 412 -11.95 45.07 20.60
C GLY A 412 -11.65 43.68 21.18
N PRO A 413 -12.28 42.61 20.66
CA PRO A 413 -11.96 41.25 21.07
C PRO A 413 -10.44 41.02 20.99
N PRO A 414 -9.83 40.37 21.98
CA PRO A 414 -8.38 40.25 22.06
C PRO A 414 -7.85 39.61 20.78
N PRO A 415 -6.74 40.11 20.20
CA PRO A 415 -6.14 39.48 19.04
C PRO A 415 -5.85 38.03 19.40
N VAL A 416 -6.31 37.09 18.57
CA VAL A 416 -6.06 35.66 18.77
C VAL A 416 -4.56 35.49 18.97
N SER A 417 -4.18 35.10 20.19
CA SER A 417 -2.79 34.94 20.54
C SER A 417 -2.20 33.93 19.55
N ARG A 418 -1.22 34.38 18.75
CA ARG A 418 -0.34 33.45 18.06
C ARG A 418 0.40 32.72 19.16
N GLN A 419 -0.13 31.57 19.57
CA GLN A 419 0.53 30.66 20.49
C GLN A 419 1.97 30.53 20.00
N GLN A 420 2.92 30.94 20.84
CA GLN A 420 4.31 30.58 20.61
C GLN A 420 4.32 29.05 20.50
N PRO A 421 5.00 28.46 19.51
CA PRO A 421 5.02 27.01 19.39
C PRO A 421 5.53 26.44 20.71
N GLU A 422 4.66 25.72 21.43
CA GLU A 422 5.03 25.15 22.72
C GLU A 422 6.31 24.34 22.53
N LYS A 423 7.25 24.50 23.45
CA LYS A 423 8.43 23.63 23.47
C LYS A 423 7.90 22.19 23.50
N PRO A 424 8.28 21.33 22.54
CA PRO A 424 7.76 19.98 22.50
C PRO A 424 8.07 19.32 23.83
N ARG A 425 7.05 18.78 24.49
CA ARG A 425 7.19 18.07 25.75
C ARG A 425 7.71 16.65 25.43
N PRO A 426 8.56 16.05 26.27
CA PRO A 426 8.80 14.62 26.18
C PRO A 426 7.49 13.88 26.50
N ALA A 427 7.32 12.67 25.95
CA ALA A 427 6.38 11.72 26.52
C ALA A 427 6.73 11.47 27.99
N HIS A 428 5.72 11.27 28.83
CA HIS A 428 5.83 11.14 30.28
C HIS A 428 4.56 10.51 30.87
N SER A 429 4.50 9.18 31.01
CA SER A 429 3.35 8.50 31.65
C SER A 429 3.79 7.27 32.45
N HIS A 430 3.33 7.15 33.70
CA HIS A 430 3.75 6.13 34.67
C HIS A 430 2.64 5.14 35.08
N ASP A 431 1.39 5.46 34.78
CA ASP A 431 0.22 4.71 35.24
C ASP A 431 -0.97 4.93 34.29
N GLU A 432 -2.09 4.23 34.50
CA GLU A 432 -3.28 4.35 33.65
C GLU A 432 -4.25 5.48 34.06
N PHE A 433 -4.08 6.15 35.20
CA PHE A 433 -5.14 6.94 35.88
C PHE A 433 -4.80 8.41 36.20
N SER A 434 -3.52 8.79 36.24
CA SER A 434 -3.06 10.15 36.55
C SER A 434 -3.54 11.15 35.49
N PRO A 435 -3.72 12.46 35.83
CA PRO A 435 -4.38 13.42 34.96
C PRO A 435 -3.75 13.51 33.56
N LEU A 436 -4.55 13.18 32.54
CA LEU A 436 -4.14 13.11 31.14
C LEU A 436 -3.87 14.51 30.57
N ARG A 437 -2.75 14.65 29.84
CA ARG A 437 -2.34 15.91 29.18
C ARG A 437 -2.11 15.78 27.70
N GLU A 438 -1.58 14.65 27.24
CA GLU A 438 -1.34 14.41 25.82
C GLU A 438 -1.67 12.95 25.48
N VAL A 439 -2.35 12.75 24.34
CA VAL A 439 -2.89 11.47 23.92
C VAL A 439 -2.87 11.35 22.40
N ILE A 440 -2.56 10.16 21.89
CA ILE A 440 -2.86 9.78 20.51
C ILE A 440 -4.23 9.09 20.51
N VAL A 441 -5.14 9.52 19.63
CA VAL A 441 -6.32 8.74 19.24
C VAL A 441 -6.01 8.05 17.92
N GLY A 442 -6.45 6.80 17.75
CA GLY A 442 -6.27 6.02 16.53
C GLY A 442 -7.07 6.53 15.33
N ASP A 443 -7.05 5.74 14.25
CA ASP A 443 -7.74 6.04 12.99
C ASP A 443 -8.19 4.73 12.32
N ALA A 444 -9.46 4.67 11.95
CA ALA A 444 -10.08 3.48 11.35
C ALA A 444 -10.07 3.51 9.82
N ALA A 445 -9.53 4.57 9.17
CA ALA A 445 -9.56 4.66 7.73
C ALA A 445 -8.79 3.48 7.08
N ASN A 446 -9.44 2.86 6.09
CA ASN A 446 -8.94 1.69 5.37
C ASN A 446 -8.66 0.43 6.22
N ALA A 447 -9.14 0.37 7.47
CA ALA A 447 -9.00 -0.81 8.30
C ALA A 447 -9.55 -2.07 7.60
N ARG A 448 -8.84 -3.19 7.76
CA ARG A 448 -9.07 -4.43 7.03
C ARG A 448 -8.64 -5.67 7.81
N ILE A 449 -9.18 -6.81 7.42
CA ILE A 449 -8.65 -8.13 7.78
C ILE A 449 -7.70 -8.62 6.65
N PRO A 450 -6.46 -9.05 6.95
CA PRO A 450 -5.51 -9.59 5.96
C PRO A 450 -5.87 -11.03 5.53
N ASP A 451 -4.99 -11.70 4.78
CA ASP A 451 -5.23 -13.04 4.21
C ASP A 451 -5.07 -14.16 5.26
N LEU A 452 -6.11 -14.35 6.10
CA LEU A 452 -6.16 -15.31 7.22
C LEU A 452 -5.77 -16.76 6.85
N GLN A 453 -5.90 -17.17 5.58
CA GLN A 453 -5.55 -18.51 5.11
C GLN A 453 -4.04 -18.68 4.81
N ARG A 454 -3.28 -17.58 4.84
CA ARG A 454 -1.84 -17.53 4.54
C ARG A 454 -1.02 -16.85 5.63
N ASP A 455 -1.70 -16.25 6.60
CA ASP A 455 -1.13 -15.51 7.71
C ASP A 455 -1.63 -16.10 9.04
N PRO A 456 -1.00 -17.17 9.56
CA PRO A 456 -1.36 -17.75 10.86
C PRO A 456 -1.27 -16.75 12.01
N SER A 457 -0.44 -15.71 11.88
CA SER A 457 -0.38 -14.62 12.87
C SER A 457 -1.65 -13.79 12.91
N ALA A 458 -2.30 -13.59 11.75
CA ALA A 458 -3.57 -12.89 11.66
C ALA A 458 -4.74 -13.76 12.13
N TRP A 459 -4.68 -15.08 11.95
CA TRP A 459 -5.63 -16.00 12.59
C TRP A 459 -5.53 -15.89 14.12
N LEU A 460 -4.31 -16.03 14.67
CA LEU A 460 -4.02 -15.90 16.10
C LEU A 460 -4.44 -14.56 16.70
N ALA A 461 -4.16 -13.44 16.01
CA ALA A 461 -4.41 -12.10 16.53
C ALA A 461 -5.88 -11.64 16.45
N PHE A 462 -6.64 -12.12 15.45
CA PHE A 462 -7.97 -11.58 15.14
C PHE A 462 -9.12 -12.58 15.38
N TYR A 463 -8.83 -13.89 15.34
CA TYR A 463 -9.83 -14.95 15.49
C TYR A 463 -9.28 -16.17 16.26
N PRO A 464 -8.67 -16.01 17.46
CA PRO A 464 -8.11 -17.12 18.24
C PRO A 464 -9.18 -18.15 18.64
N ASP A 465 -10.42 -17.71 18.90
CA ASP A 465 -11.53 -18.60 19.29
C ASP A 465 -12.14 -19.42 18.12
N LEU A 466 -11.59 -19.33 16.91
CA LEU A 466 -12.11 -20.05 15.73
C LEU A 466 -11.18 -21.16 15.27
N THR A 467 -11.75 -22.33 14.98
CA THR A 467 -11.02 -23.40 14.30
C THR A 467 -10.68 -23.02 12.84
N ALA A 468 -9.63 -23.63 12.27
CA ALA A 468 -9.26 -23.42 10.87
C ALA A 468 -10.42 -23.71 9.87
N ALA A 469 -11.37 -24.57 10.24
CA ALA A 469 -12.56 -24.85 9.42
C ALA A 469 -13.58 -23.69 9.44
N GLU A 470 -13.75 -23.03 10.59
CA GLU A 470 -14.65 -21.88 10.74
C GLU A 470 -14.05 -20.60 10.18
N LEU A 471 -12.72 -20.46 10.29
CA LEU A 471 -11.95 -19.37 9.68
C LEU A 471 -12.22 -19.23 8.17
N THR A 472 -12.51 -20.33 7.46
CA THR A 472 -12.91 -20.30 6.03
C THR A 472 -14.19 -19.51 5.74
N ARG A 473 -15.02 -19.26 6.77
CA ARG A 473 -16.27 -18.50 6.69
C ARG A 473 -16.09 -17.01 7.03
N VAL A 474 -14.90 -16.61 7.51
CA VAL A 474 -14.58 -15.22 7.84
C VAL A 474 -14.26 -14.46 6.55
N ARG A 475 -14.87 -13.29 6.38
CA ARG A 475 -14.61 -12.41 5.23
C ARG A 475 -13.35 -11.58 5.47
N THR A 476 -12.32 -11.84 4.69
CA THR A 476 -11.11 -11.00 4.63
C THR A 476 -11.32 -9.75 3.76
N GLY A 477 -10.39 -8.79 3.83
CA GLY A 477 -10.45 -7.52 3.11
C GLY A 477 -10.89 -6.34 3.98
N ARG A 478 -11.11 -5.18 3.33
CA ARG A 478 -11.48 -3.91 3.98
C ARG A 478 -12.87 -4.02 4.64
N PHE A 479 -13.02 -3.45 5.84
CA PHE A 479 -14.31 -3.41 6.54
C PHE A 479 -15.36 -2.60 5.76
N PRO A 480 -16.67 -2.80 6.01
CA PRO A 480 -17.73 -2.06 5.31
C PRO A 480 -17.61 -0.54 5.50
N ASP A 481 -17.80 0.25 4.45
CA ASP A 481 -17.65 1.72 4.52
C ASP A 481 -18.50 2.38 5.61
N ARG A 482 -19.70 1.83 5.89
CA ARG A 482 -20.54 2.28 7.00
C ARG A 482 -19.87 2.09 8.37
N VAL A 483 -19.21 0.96 8.61
CA VAL A 483 -18.48 0.69 9.86
C VAL A 483 -17.35 1.70 10.03
N LEU A 484 -16.57 1.93 8.96
CA LEU A 484 -15.45 2.87 8.99
C LEU A 484 -15.92 4.32 9.22
N ALA A 485 -16.92 4.78 8.46
CA ALA A 485 -17.43 6.15 8.57
C ALA A 485 -18.13 6.43 9.90
N GLU A 486 -18.89 5.48 10.45
CA GLU A 486 -19.53 5.64 11.76
C GLU A 486 -18.50 5.60 12.92
N THR A 487 -17.43 4.80 12.80
CA THR A 487 -16.32 4.85 13.78
C THR A 487 -15.54 6.15 13.70
N GLU A 488 -15.26 6.68 12.52
CA GLU A 488 -14.58 7.98 12.37
C GLU A 488 -15.40 9.13 12.98
N GLU A 489 -16.72 9.13 12.78
CA GLU A 489 -17.62 10.08 13.44
C GLU A 489 -17.58 9.95 14.98
N ASP A 490 -17.50 8.73 15.51
CA ASP A 490 -17.38 8.48 16.96
C ASP A 490 -16.01 8.90 17.52
N LEU A 491 -14.91 8.64 16.79
CA LEU A 491 -13.57 9.07 17.16
C LEU A 491 -13.42 10.61 17.11
N ASP A 492 -14.02 11.29 16.15
CA ASP A 492 -13.97 12.76 16.07
C ASP A 492 -14.72 13.44 17.23
N ARG A 493 -15.82 12.83 17.72
CA ARG A 493 -16.50 13.26 18.96
C ARG A 493 -15.60 13.11 20.18
N LEU A 494 -14.96 11.94 20.33
CA LEU A 494 -13.98 11.66 21.39
C LEU A 494 -12.81 12.66 21.37
N VAL A 495 -12.25 12.92 20.20
CA VAL A 495 -11.19 13.92 19.97
C VAL A 495 -11.68 15.33 20.36
N GLY A 496 -12.94 15.66 20.08
CA GLY A 496 -13.58 16.91 20.50
C GLY A 496 -13.58 17.08 22.01
N SER A 497 -14.24 16.18 22.75
CA SER A 497 -14.36 16.30 24.20
C SER A 497 -13.05 16.14 24.96
N LEU A 498 -12.08 15.36 24.46
CA LEU A 498 -10.71 15.34 25.02
C LEU A 498 -10.04 16.73 24.92
N ARG A 499 -10.23 17.46 23.80
CA ARG A 499 -9.71 18.83 23.64
C ARG A 499 -10.45 19.84 24.53
N GLU A 500 -11.76 19.68 24.74
CA GLU A 500 -12.55 20.48 25.68
C GLU A 500 -12.09 20.29 27.14
N LEU A 501 -11.66 19.09 27.49
CA LEU A 501 -11.02 18.77 28.78
C LEU A 501 -9.55 19.28 28.89
N GLY A 502 -9.04 19.95 27.85
CA GLY A 502 -7.68 20.51 27.82
C GLY A 502 -6.57 19.50 27.50
N VAL A 503 -6.91 18.33 26.98
CA VAL A 503 -5.93 17.32 26.52
C VAL A 503 -5.44 17.68 25.11
N VAL A 504 -4.14 17.60 24.89
CA VAL A 504 -3.53 17.70 23.55
C VAL A 504 -3.75 16.38 22.82
N VAL A 505 -4.55 16.41 21.74
CA VAL A 505 -4.95 15.20 21.01
C VAL A 505 -4.30 15.12 19.63
N HIS A 506 -3.48 14.09 19.45
CA HIS A 506 -2.89 13.67 18.18
C HIS A 506 -3.76 12.62 17.47
N ARG A 507 -3.73 12.63 16.14
CA ARG A 507 -4.27 11.59 15.25
C ARG A 507 -3.16 11.20 14.26
N PRO A 508 -3.07 9.95 13.81
CA PRO A 508 -2.22 9.60 12.67
C PRO A 508 -2.78 10.22 11.37
N ALA A 509 -2.00 10.16 10.30
CA ALA A 509 -2.55 10.35 8.95
C ALA A 509 -3.09 9.01 8.43
N PRO A 510 -4.22 8.99 7.70
CA PRO A 510 -4.77 7.77 7.11
C PRO A 510 -3.73 6.99 6.29
N VAL A 511 -3.64 5.67 6.56
CA VAL A 511 -2.69 4.75 5.90
C VAL A 511 -3.43 3.90 4.87
N ASP A 512 -2.74 3.56 3.78
CA ASP A 512 -3.21 2.50 2.88
C ASP A 512 -2.76 1.13 3.41
N HIS A 513 -3.68 0.46 4.11
CA HIS A 513 -3.43 -0.87 4.67
C HIS A 513 -3.52 -2.01 3.64
N ASP A 514 -3.88 -1.76 2.36
CA ASP A 514 -3.82 -2.79 1.30
C ASP A 514 -2.38 -3.00 0.76
N LEU A 515 -1.45 -2.10 1.10
CA LEU A 515 -0.05 -2.21 0.68
C LEU A 515 0.62 -3.48 1.24
N MET A 516 0.89 -4.43 0.34
CA MET A 516 1.59 -5.69 0.61
C MET A 516 3.10 -5.47 0.83
N PHE A 517 3.61 -5.88 2.00
CA PHE A 517 5.04 -5.97 2.31
C PHE A 517 5.50 -7.45 2.42
N VAL A 518 6.81 -7.66 2.32
CA VAL A 518 7.43 -9.00 2.14
C VAL A 518 8.75 -9.07 2.89
N THR A 519 8.91 -10.10 3.73
CA THR A 519 10.18 -10.46 4.39
C THR A 519 10.86 -11.60 3.61
N PRO A 520 12.04 -12.11 4.03
CA PRO A 520 12.63 -13.30 3.40
C PRO A 520 11.74 -14.55 3.50
N ASP A 521 10.87 -14.61 4.52
CA ASP A 521 10.16 -15.82 4.95
C ASP A 521 8.64 -15.76 4.74
N TRP A 522 8.02 -14.56 4.75
CA TRP A 522 6.56 -14.39 4.63
C TRP A 522 6.15 -13.06 3.95
N SER A 523 4.86 -12.88 3.68
CA SER A 523 4.29 -11.63 3.16
C SER A 523 2.90 -11.35 3.71
N SER A 524 2.60 -10.10 4.07
CA SER A 524 1.28 -9.67 4.56
C SER A 524 0.96 -8.24 4.11
N SER A 525 -0.25 -7.77 4.38
CA SER A 525 -0.66 -6.36 4.22
C SER A 525 -0.77 -5.68 5.59
N GLY A 526 -1.07 -4.39 5.62
CA GLY A 526 -1.52 -3.74 6.86
C GLY A 526 -2.86 -4.31 7.35
N VAL A 527 -3.19 -3.98 8.61
CA VAL A 527 -4.51 -4.24 9.24
C VAL A 527 -5.27 -2.94 9.51
N THR A 528 -4.76 -2.07 10.39
CA THR A 528 -5.47 -0.88 10.86
C THR A 528 -4.49 0.15 11.45
N SER A 529 -4.97 1.35 11.78
CA SER A 529 -4.29 2.33 12.65
C SER A 529 -5.16 2.68 13.89
N TYR A 530 -6.20 1.86 14.15
CA TYR A 530 -7.28 2.13 15.10
C TYR A 530 -6.87 2.01 16.57
N CYS A 531 -5.98 1.06 16.90
CA CYS A 531 -5.57 0.77 18.28
C CYS A 531 -4.07 1.08 18.51
N PRO A 532 -3.69 2.36 18.74
CA PRO A 532 -2.29 2.74 18.99
C PRO A 532 -1.71 2.17 20.30
N ARG A 533 -2.57 1.72 21.23
CA ARG A 533 -2.20 1.09 22.50
C ARG A 533 -1.35 -0.16 22.29
N ASP A 534 -1.74 -1.00 21.33
CA ASP A 534 -1.29 -2.39 21.23
C ASP A 534 0.17 -2.55 20.84
N LEU A 535 0.80 -1.50 20.31
CA LEU A 535 2.15 -1.56 19.76
C LEU A 535 3.14 -0.62 20.45
N THR A 536 2.68 0.23 21.37
CA THR A 536 3.53 1.22 22.07
C THR A 536 3.26 1.23 23.56
N LEU A 537 4.30 1.00 24.36
CA LEU A 537 4.27 1.16 25.81
C LEU A 537 5.04 2.44 26.21
N VAL A 538 4.42 3.30 27.02
CA VAL A 538 5.06 4.51 27.57
C VAL A 538 5.33 4.29 29.07
N LEU A 539 6.61 4.26 29.45
CA LEU A 539 7.11 4.05 30.81
C LEU A 539 7.95 5.26 31.26
N GLY A 540 7.33 6.16 32.01
CA GLY A 540 7.89 7.48 32.29
C GLY A 540 8.20 8.20 30.99
N SER A 541 9.45 8.64 30.82
CA SER A 541 9.93 9.27 29.59
C SER A 541 10.43 8.31 28.51
N THR A 542 10.23 6.99 28.66
CA THR A 542 10.62 5.99 27.66
C THR A 542 9.44 5.51 26.84
N ILE A 543 9.58 5.56 25.52
CA ILE A 543 8.67 4.99 24.53
C ILE A 543 9.27 3.67 24.04
N ILE A 544 8.52 2.58 24.18
CA ILE A 544 8.92 1.23 23.80
C ILE A 544 7.99 0.72 22.69
N GLU A 545 8.55 0.41 21.52
CA GLU A 545 7.83 -0.28 20.46
C GLU A 545 7.84 -1.79 20.70
N ALA A 546 6.66 -2.41 20.77
CA ALA A 546 6.50 -3.81 21.16
C ALA A 546 6.78 -4.79 20.00
N PRO A 547 7.33 -5.99 20.26
CA PRO A 547 7.59 -7.00 19.25
C PRO A 547 6.31 -7.78 18.96
N SER A 548 5.32 -7.15 18.33
CA SER A 548 4.02 -7.77 18.09
C SER A 548 4.15 -9.12 17.38
N PRO A 549 3.45 -10.18 17.84
CA PRO A 549 3.42 -11.48 17.17
C PRO A 549 2.71 -11.42 15.80
N THR A 550 2.15 -10.28 15.40
CA THR A 550 1.28 -10.15 14.22
C THR A 550 2.03 -9.57 13.01
N ARG A 551 2.14 -10.35 11.93
CA ARG A 551 2.82 -9.98 10.68
C ARG A 551 2.26 -8.70 10.06
N SER A 552 0.94 -8.54 10.04
CA SER A 552 0.25 -7.36 9.46
C SER A 552 0.50 -6.05 10.23
N ARG A 553 1.02 -6.12 11.46
CA ARG A 553 1.26 -4.96 12.33
C ARG A 553 2.70 -4.42 12.27
N GLN A 554 3.61 -5.14 11.62
CA GLN A 554 5.05 -4.82 11.54
C GLN A 554 5.40 -3.42 10.98
N HIS A 555 4.46 -2.75 10.33
CA HIS A 555 4.60 -1.40 9.79
C HIS A 555 3.55 -0.40 10.31
N GLU A 556 2.63 -0.80 11.20
CA GLU A 556 1.53 0.04 11.71
C GLU A 556 2.06 1.28 12.46
N LEU A 557 3.10 1.13 13.28
CA LEU A 557 3.78 2.24 13.95
C LEU A 557 4.41 3.29 13.00
N SER A 558 4.47 3.04 11.69
CA SER A 558 4.95 4.02 10.69
C SER A 558 4.20 5.35 10.77
N ALA A 559 2.90 5.31 11.09
CA ALA A 559 2.06 6.50 11.23
C ALA A 559 2.51 7.43 12.37
N PHE A 560 3.03 6.86 13.46
CA PHE A 560 3.41 7.61 14.68
C PHE A 560 4.88 8.05 14.71
N ARG A 561 5.74 7.54 13.80
CA ARG A 561 7.19 7.85 13.76
C ARG A 561 7.50 9.35 13.72
N ALA A 562 6.63 10.18 13.14
CA ALA A 562 6.81 11.63 13.11
C ALA A 562 6.65 12.28 14.50
N LEU A 563 5.76 11.75 15.34
CA LEU A 563 5.52 12.19 16.70
C LEU A 563 6.59 11.63 17.65
N PHE A 564 6.96 10.34 17.52
CA PHE A 564 8.03 9.75 18.33
C PHE A 564 9.39 10.44 18.12
N ARG A 565 9.71 10.89 16.89
CA ARG A 565 10.87 11.77 16.63
C ARG A 565 10.81 13.12 17.35
N ARG A 566 9.61 13.68 17.58
CA ARG A 566 9.43 14.93 18.36
C ARG A 566 9.68 14.68 19.85
N TYR A 567 9.17 13.57 20.39
CA TYR A 567 9.44 13.17 21.78
C TYR A 567 10.92 12.91 22.03
N LEU A 568 11.60 12.19 21.12
CA LEU A 568 13.06 12.00 21.18
C LEU A 568 13.82 13.33 21.18
N ALA A 569 13.43 14.27 20.29
CA ALA A 569 14.01 15.62 20.25
C ALA A 569 13.67 16.49 21.48
N ALA A 570 12.66 16.10 22.27
CA ALA A 570 12.26 16.74 23.51
C ALA A 570 12.88 16.09 24.77
N GLY A 571 13.66 15.01 24.61
CA GLY A 571 14.35 14.33 25.71
C GLY A 571 13.72 13.00 26.17
N SER A 572 12.72 12.46 25.46
CA SER A 572 12.28 11.08 25.69
C SER A 572 13.29 10.07 25.18
N THR A 573 13.43 8.94 25.88
CA THR A 573 14.07 7.75 25.35
C THR A 573 13.10 7.08 24.37
N TRP A 574 13.56 6.68 23.19
CA TRP A 574 12.75 5.91 22.22
C TRP A 574 13.51 4.67 21.80
N ILE A 575 12.95 3.50 22.11
CA ILE A 575 13.53 2.18 21.82
C ILE A 575 12.50 1.29 21.13
N SER A 576 13.01 0.32 20.36
CA SER A 576 12.22 -0.79 19.82
C SER A 576 12.70 -2.08 20.47
N ALA A 577 11.77 -3.00 20.69
CA ALA A 577 12.13 -4.40 20.85
C ALA A 577 12.85 -4.93 19.60
N PRO A 578 13.59 -6.04 19.69
CA PRO A 578 14.04 -6.79 18.53
C PRO A 578 12.85 -7.04 17.61
N ARG A 579 12.97 -6.67 16.33
CA ARG A 579 11.92 -7.00 15.35
C ARG A 579 11.87 -8.53 15.23
N PRO A 580 10.74 -9.18 15.58
CA PRO A 580 10.64 -10.63 15.47
C PRO A 580 10.66 -11.08 14.01
N GLU A 581 11.17 -12.29 13.77
CA GLU A 581 11.24 -12.92 12.46
C GLU A 581 9.85 -13.41 12.00
N LEU A 582 8.97 -13.73 12.95
CA LEU A 582 7.58 -14.15 12.76
C LEU A 582 7.42 -15.29 11.75
N ARG A 583 8.29 -16.31 11.79
CA ARG A 583 8.15 -17.51 10.94
C ARG A 583 6.98 -18.39 11.35
N ASP A 584 6.60 -19.34 10.51
CA ASP A 584 5.47 -20.25 10.79
C ASP A 584 5.69 -21.09 12.06
N GLU A 585 6.94 -21.38 12.44
CA GLU A 585 7.29 -22.11 13.68
C GLU A 585 6.98 -21.34 14.98
N LEU A 586 6.64 -20.04 14.91
CA LEU A 586 6.14 -19.28 16.06
C LEU A 586 4.65 -19.57 16.35
N TYR A 587 3.91 -20.17 15.40
CA TYR A 587 2.46 -20.37 15.50
C TYR A 587 2.12 -21.86 15.57
N GLY A 588 1.61 -22.28 16.72
CA GLY A 588 1.10 -23.63 16.95
C GLY A 588 -0.39 -23.75 16.68
N VAL A 589 -0.92 -24.96 16.88
CA VAL A 589 -2.36 -25.26 16.99
C VAL A 589 -2.54 -26.19 18.18
N ASP A 590 -3.58 -25.99 18.99
CA ASP A 590 -3.88 -26.82 20.17
C ASP A 590 -4.66 -28.10 19.82
N ASP A 591 -4.93 -28.94 20.83
CA ASP A 591 -5.71 -30.19 20.69
C ASP A 591 -7.18 -29.94 20.27
N GLN A 592 -7.67 -28.70 20.32
CA GLN A 592 -9.04 -28.31 19.94
C GLN A 592 -9.11 -27.72 18.53
N GLY A 593 -7.97 -27.35 17.93
CA GLY A 593 -7.88 -26.76 16.60
C GLY A 593 -7.76 -25.24 16.57
N HIS A 594 -7.50 -24.59 17.70
CA HIS A 594 -7.27 -23.16 17.84
C HIS A 594 -5.78 -22.79 17.69
N PRO A 595 -5.44 -21.60 17.16
CA PRO A 595 -4.05 -21.19 16.98
C PRO A 595 -3.41 -20.82 18.33
N THR A 596 -2.12 -21.10 18.50
CA THR A 596 -1.36 -20.79 19.72
C THR A 596 -0.06 -20.04 19.44
N LEU A 597 0.38 -19.23 20.40
CA LEU A 597 1.66 -18.52 20.33
C LEU A 597 2.78 -19.36 20.96
N GLY A 598 3.84 -19.63 20.20
CA GLY A 598 5.02 -20.37 20.64
C GLY A 598 6.07 -19.51 21.35
N GLU A 599 7.13 -20.18 21.82
CA GLU A 599 8.25 -19.58 22.59
C GLU A 599 9.52 -19.34 21.76
N ALA A 600 9.44 -19.45 20.42
CA ALA A 600 10.62 -19.41 19.54
C ALA A 600 11.43 -18.11 19.60
N GLU A 601 10.75 -16.98 19.85
CA GLU A 601 11.36 -15.65 19.98
C GLU A 601 10.50 -14.74 20.89
N PRO A 602 11.04 -13.62 21.43
CA PRO A 602 10.26 -12.66 22.21
C PRO A 602 9.17 -11.98 21.38
N ALA A 603 7.90 -12.25 21.71
CA ALA A 603 6.76 -11.67 20.99
C ALA A 603 5.66 -11.22 21.95
N PHE A 604 5.26 -9.95 21.88
CA PHE A 604 4.11 -9.41 22.61
C PHE A 604 3.56 -8.10 22.02
N ASP A 605 2.26 -7.88 22.18
CA ASP A 605 1.60 -6.57 22.03
C ASP A 605 1.71 -5.77 23.36
N ALA A 606 1.91 -4.46 23.29
CA ALA A 606 1.93 -3.57 24.46
C ALA A 606 0.59 -3.55 25.23
N ALA A 607 -0.53 -3.88 24.59
CA ALA A 607 -1.84 -4.06 25.24
C ALA A 607 -1.94 -5.34 26.10
N ASN A 608 -0.87 -6.13 26.21
CA ASN A 608 -0.70 -7.14 27.26
C ASN A 608 -0.16 -6.54 28.58
N VAL A 609 0.13 -5.22 28.66
CA VAL A 609 0.80 -4.59 29.81
C VAL A 609 -0.01 -3.43 30.40
N LEU A 610 -0.38 -3.53 31.69
CA LEU A 610 -0.92 -2.41 32.49
C LEU A 610 0.16 -1.81 33.37
N ARG A 611 0.13 -0.48 33.54
CA ARG A 611 1.12 0.29 34.33
C ARG A 611 0.51 0.80 35.64
N CYS A 612 1.22 0.57 36.74
CA CYS A 612 0.85 1.04 38.07
C CYS A 612 2.09 1.62 38.78
N GLY A 613 2.66 2.69 38.22
CA GLY A 613 3.89 3.29 38.72
C GLY A 613 5.08 2.34 38.55
N ARG A 614 5.59 1.80 39.65
CA ARG A 614 6.67 0.79 39.65
C ARG A 614 6.22 -0.60 39.20
N ASP A 615 4.94 -0.93 39.35
CA ASP A 615 4.43 -2.27 39.03
C ASP A 615 3.84 -2.33 37.63
N LEU A 616 4.30 -3.31 36.84
CA LEU A 616 3.83 -3.60 35.50
C LEU A 616 3.18 -4.98 35.50
N PHE A 617 1.92 -5.07 35.05
CA PHE A 617 1.19 -6.33 35.01
C PHE A 617 1.13 -6.85 33.57
N TYR A 618 1.77 -7.99 33.31
CA TYR A 618 1.95 -8.57 31.97
C TYR A 618 1.08 -9.82 31.81
N GLN A 619 0.16 -9.82 30.84
CA GLN A 619 -0.66 -10.98 30.50
C GLN A 619 0.08 -11.93 29.54
N VAL A 620 0.32 -13.17 29.99
CA VAL A 620 0.83 -14.25 29.14
C VAL A 620 -0.36 -14.89 28.41
N SER A 621 -0.41 -14.74 27.07
CA SER A 621 -1.56 -15.12 26.23
C SER A 621 -1.17 -15.31 24.75
N VAL A 622 -2.17 -15.53 23.89
CA VAL A 622 -2.02 -15.58 22.42
C VAL A 622 -1.38 -14.34 21.78
N SER A 623 -1.32 -13.20 22.48
CA SER A 623 -0.63 -11.98 22.02
C SER A 623 0.56 -11.56 22.88
N GLY A 624 1.06 -12.42 23.77
CA GLY A 624 2.23 -12.12 24.61
C GLY A 624 2.82 -13.37 25.27
N ASN A 625 4.00 -13.79 24.82
CA ASN A 625 4.63 -15.03 25.29
C ASN A 625 5.61 -14.80 26.47
N GLU A 626 6.13 -15.88 27.07
CA GLU A 626 7.09 -15.81 28.18
C GLU A 626 8.46 -15.28 27.70
N ALA A 627 8.82 -15.49 26.43
CA ALA A 627 9.99 -14.85 25.84
C ALA A 627 9.88 -13.31 25.82
N GLY A 628 8.68 -12.78 25.54
CA GLY A 628 8.34 -11.36 25.64
C GLY A 628 8.43 -10.84 27.07
N LEU A 629 7.91 -11.60 28.06
CA LEU A 629 8.06 -11.26 29.49
C LEU A 629 9.54 -11.19 29.91
N ARG A 630 10.34 -12.18 29.50
CA ARG A 630 11.78 -12.23 29.77
C ARG A 630 12.50 -11.01 29.16
N TRP A 631 12.16 -10.63 27.94
CA TRP A 631 12.70 -9.43 27.30
C TRP A 631 12.28 -8.15 28.03
N LEU A 632 10.99 -7.98 28.35
CA LEU A 632 10.48 -6.78 29.01
C LEU A 632 11.15 -6.58 30.37
N ARG A 633 11.26 -7.64 31.19
CA ARG A 633 12.01 -7.64 32.46
C ARG A 633 13.47 -7.22 32.28
N SER A 634 14.13 -7.72 31.25
CA SER A 634 15.53 -7.37 30.95
C SER A 634 15.69 -5.90 30.56
N VAL A 635 14.70 -5.28 29.91
CA VAL A 635 14.79 -3.88 29.48
C VAL A 635 14.35 -2.92 30.59
N VAL A 636 13.24 -3.17 31.28
CA VAL A 636 12.76 -2.20 32.30
C VAL A 636 13.71 -2.06 33.48
N SER A 637 14.50 -3.09 33.81
CA SER A 637 15.57 -3.00 34.83
C SER A 637 16.73 -2.07 34.44
N LEU A 638 16.85 -1.68 33.17
CA LEU A 638 17.76 -0.63 32.69
C LEU A 638 17.10 0.77 32.70
N LEU A 639 15.76 0.83 32.76
CA LEU A 639 14.98 2.08 32.74
C LEU A 639 14.65 2.59 34.15
N GLY A 640 14.64 1.72 35.16
CA GLY A 640 14.41 2.07 36.55
C GLY A 640 14.04 0.88 37.44
N ASP A 641 13.61 1.20 38.65
CA ASP A 641 13.06 0.24 39.62
C ASP A 641 11.62 -0.13 39.25
N TYR A 642 11.49 -0.96 38.20
CA TYR A 642 10.22 -1.51 37.71
C TYR A 642 10.11 -3.01 38.00
N ARG A 643 8.93 -3.44 38.44
CA ARG A 643 8.60 -4.82 38.84
C ARG A 643 7.56 -5.40 37.89
N VAL A 644 7.92 -6.43 37.13
CA VAL A 644 7.00 -7.06 36.15
C VAL A 644 6.36 -8.32 36.74
N HIS A 645 5.05 -8.24 36.97
CA HIS A 645 4.19 -9.30 37.51
C HIS A 645 3.46 -10.00 36.36
N PRO A 646 3.76 -11.28 36.07
CA PRO A 646 3.05 -12.02 35.05
C PRO A 646 1.68 -12.49 35.55
N MET A 647 0.75 -12.58 34.61
CA MET A 647 -0.59 -13.12 34.79
C MET A 647 -0.77 -14.24 33.77
N HIS A 648 -0.96 -15.46 34.26
CA HIS A 648 -1.19 -16.65 33.46
C HIS A 648 -2.66 -17.07 33.58
N ALA A 649 -3.22 -17.66 32.51
CA ALA A 649 -4.51 -18.36 32.50
C ALA A 649 -5.71 -17.58 33.11
N THR A 650 -5.70 -16.25 33.03
CA THR A 650 -6.72 -15.36 33.62
C THR A 650 -7.51 -14.56 32.58
N CYS A 651 -7.23 -14.69 31.29
CA CYS A 651 -8.14 -14.23 30.24
C CYS A 651 -8.00 -15.12 29.00
N PRO A 652 -9.11 -15.54 28.37
CA PRO A 652 -9.07 -16.20 27.05
C PRO A 652 -8.63 -15.25 25.91
N GLY A 653 -8.81 -13.94 26.11
CA GLY A 653 -8.48 -12.92 25.10
C GLY A 653 -6.99 -12.64 24.95
N SER A 654 -6.65 -11.95 23.86
CA SER A 654 -5.32 -11.42 23.58
C SER A 654 -4.85 -10.44 24.66
N HIS A 655 -5.51 -9.30 24.76
CA HIS A 655 -5.11 -8.14 25.56
C HIS A 655 -5.75 -8.15 26.97
N VAL A 656 -5.15 -7.41 27.91
CA VAL A 656 -5.54 -7.42 29.34
C VAL A 656 -6.53 -6.32 29.71
N ASP A 657 -6.66 -5.31 28.87
CA ASP A 657 -7.52 -4.12 29.04
C ASP A 657 -9.04 -4.41 28.86
N THR A 658 -9.41 -5.66 28.60
CA THR A 658 -10.79 -6.20 28.70
C THR A 658 -10.95 -7.25 29.83
N ALA A 659 -9.90 -7.46 30.62
CA ALA A 659 -9.87 -8.34 31.80
C ALA A 659 -9.72 -7.53 33.10
N LEU A 660 -8.93 -6.45 33.08
CA LEU A 660 -8.61 -5.62 34.24
C LEU A 660 -8.40 -4.16 33.82
N ALA A 661 -8.96 -3.21 34.57
CA ALA A 661 -8.70 -1.77 34.38
C ALA A 661 -8.37 -1.12 35.73
N LEU A 662 -7.27 -0.34 35.77
CA LEU A 662 -6.83 0.37 36.98
C LEU A 662 -7.49 1.76 37.01
N ILE A 663 -8.37 1.99 38.00
CA ILE A 663 -9.26 3.16 38.02
C ILE A 663 -8.59 4.34 38.71
N ARG A 664 -8.00 4.10 39.89
CA ARG A 664 -7.19 5.05 40.67
C ARG A 664 -6.38 4.27 41.73
N PRO A 665 -5.40 4.87 42.43
CA PRO A 665 -4.68 4.17 43.50
C PRO A 665 -5.64 3.56 44.52
N GLY A 666 -5.57 2.23 44.70
CA GLY A 666 -6.43 1.49 45.62
C GLY A 666 -7.80 1.07 45.07
N LEU A 667 -8.14 1.33 43.80
CA LEU A 667 -9.41 0.93 43.17
C LEU A 667 -9.19 0.39 41.75
N LEU A 668 -9.72 -0.80 41.47
CA LEU A 668 -9.67 -1.44 40.15
C LEU A 668 -11.04 -1.97 39.70
N LEU A 669 -11.19 -2.20 38.40
CA LEU A 669 -12.34 -2.86 37.78
C LEU A 669 -11.86 -4.20 37.20
N ALA A 670 -12.46 -5.31 37.62
CA ALA A 670 -12.09 -6.65 37.19
C ALA A 670 -13.24 -7.36 36.46
N ASN A 671 -12.91 -8.05 35.38
CA ASN A 671 -13.85 -8.89 34.64
C ASN A 671 -14.13 -10.19 35.45
N PRO A 672 -15.39 -10.47 35.86
CA PRO A 672 -15.73 -11.63 36.69
C PRO A 672 -15.67 -12.97 35.95
N THR A 673 -15.43 -12.97 34.62
CA THR A 673 -15.12 -14.19 33.85
C THR A 673 -13.62 -14.41 33.63
N SER A 674 -12.80 -13.42 33.98
CA SER A 674 -11.33 -13.46 33.91
C SER A 674 -10.70 -13.76 35.27
N PHE A 675 -11.17 -13.06 36.31
CA PHE A 675 -10.56 -13.06 37.64
C PHE A 675 -11.52 -13.52 38.73
N THR A 676 -10.92 -14.03 39.81
CA THR A 676 -11.49 -14.20 41.14
C THR A 676 -10.54 -13.57 42.15
N ASP A 677 -10.95 -13.38 43.41
CA ASP A 677 -10.07 -12.86 44.47
C ASP A 677 -8.77 -13.67 44.63
N ASP A 678 -8.84 -14.98 44.33
CA ASP A 678 -7.71 -15.91 44.38
C ASP A 678 -6.82 -15.93 43.13
N THR A 679 -7.28 -15.43 41.98
CA THR A 679 -6.47 -15.33 40.75
C THR A 679 -5.97 -13.92 40.46
N LEU A 680 -6.54 -12.88 41.08
CA LEU A 680 -6.03 -11.50 40.98
C LEU A 680 -4.53 -11.41 41.31
N PRO A 681 -3.75 -10.51 40.66
CA PRO A 681 -2.34 -10.31 40.98
C PRO A 681 -2.14 -10.01 42.46
N LYS A 682 -1.23 -10.74 43.13
CA LYS A 682 -0.95 -10.60 44.57
C LYS A 682 -0.78 -9.13 45.06
N PRO A 683 -0.12 -8.21 44.31
CA PRO A 683 0.02 -6.82 44.75
C PRO A 683 -1.29 -6.03 44.71
N LEU A 684 -2.26 -6.44 43.88
CA LEU A 684 -3.56 -5.78 43.71
C LEU A 684 -4.66 -6.32 44.63
N ARG A 685 -4.49 -7.48 45.30
CA ARG A 685 -5.49 -8.05 46.23
C ARG A 685 -5.77 -7.20 47.48
N ARG A 686 -5.03 -6.10 47.67
CA ARG A 686 -5.24 -5.11 48.75
C ARG A 686 -6.11 -3.93 48.31
N TRP A 687 -6.42 -3.82 47.02
CA TRP A 687 -7.23 -2.75 46.45
C TRP A 687 -8.71 -3.11 46.52
N GLU A 688 -9.57 -2.09 46.47
CA GLU A 688 -11.01 -2.25 46.28
C GLU A 688 -11.27 -2.78 44.85
N VAL A 689 -11.99 -3.90 44.76
CA VAL A 689 -12.27 -4.61 43.50
C VAL A 689 -13.72 -4.34 43.10
N LEU A 690 -13.90 -3.57 42.03
CA LEU A 690 -15.19 -3.45 41.35
C LEU A 690 -15.32 -4.64 40.39
N TRP A 691 -16.21 -5.58 40.70
CA TRP A 691 -16.59 -6.63 39.77
C TRP A 691 -17.46 -6.04 38.65
N CYS A 692 -17.00 -6.17 37.41
CA CYS A 692 -17.63 -5.55 36.26
C CYS A 692 -19.03 -6.15 35.99
N PRO A 693 -20.10 -5.34 35.88
CA PRO A 693 -21.43 -5.86 35.58
C PRO A 693 -21.52 -6.43 34.15
N PRO A 694 -22.55 -7.23 33.81
CA PRO A 694 -22.72 -7.76 32.47
C PRO A 694 -22.79 -6.65 31.40
N MET A 695 -21.98 -6.77 30.35
CA MET A 695 -21.96 -5.82 29.25
C MET A 695 -23.20 -5.92 28.38
N ARG A 696 -23.74 -4.77 27.97
CA ARG A 696 -24.90 -4.63 27.08
C ARG A 696 -24.45 -4.42 25.64
N GLU A 697 -25.07 -5.11 24.69
CA GLU A 697 -24.90 -4.80 23.27
C GLU A 697 -25.69 -3.53 22.92
N ALA A 698 -24.98 -2.48 22.48
CA ALA A 698 -25.60 -1.21 22.08
C ALA A 698 -26.39 -1.32 20.75
N ALA A 699 -25.96 -2.20 19.85
CA ALA A 699 -26.54 -2.43 18.53
C ALA A 699 -26.20 -3.85 18.04
N PRO A 700 -26.99 -4.42 17.10
CA PRO A 700 -26.63 -5.66 16.41
C PRO A 700 -25.29 -5.53 15.67
N LEU A 701 -24.46 -6.58 15.74
CA LEU A 701 -23.13 -6.60 15.12
C LEU A 701 -23.20 -6.47 13.59
N ALA A 702 -22.32 -5.65 13.02
CA ALA A 702 -22.20 -5.47 11.57
C ALA A 702 -21.48 -6.64 10.85
N THR A 703 -20.85 -7.56 11.61
CA THR A 703 -20.24 -8.80 11.14
C THR A 703 -20.71 -9.98 11.99
N PRO A 704 -20.84 -11.21 11.43
CA PRO A 704 -21.14 -12.40 12.23
C PRO A 704 -20.03 -12.75 13.23
N TRP A 705 -18.79 -12.42 12.87
CA TRP A 705 -17.59 -12.63 13.66
C TRP A 705 -17.01 -11.23 14.01
N PRO A 706 -17.21 -10.74 15.24
CA PRO A 706 -16.54 -9.54 15.76
C PRO A 706 -15.08 -9.85 16.10
N LEU A 707 -14.24 -8.83 16.20
CA LEU A 707 -12.86 -8.94 16.70
C LEU A 707 -12.75 -8.92 18.23
N ALA A 708 -13.76 -8.40 18.94
CA ALA A 708 -13.79 -8.42 20.39
C ALA A 708 -15.06 -9.03 20.99
N SER A 709 -14.88 -9.66 22.15
CA SER A 709 -15.96 -10.12 23.03
C SER A 709 -16.83 -8.95 23.52
N SER A 710 -17.94 -9.25 24.19
CA SER A 710 -18.78 -8.21 24.81
C SER A 710 -18.03 -7.38 25.86
N TRP A 711 -16.96 -7.91 26.46
CA TRP A 711 -16.15 -7.24 27.47
C TRP A 711 -15.40 -6.00 26.99
N VAL A 712 -15.34 -5.71 25.68
CA VAL A 712 -14.83 -4.41 25.20
C VAL A 712 -15.62 -3.21 25.76
N GLY A 713 -16.86 -3.40 26.24
CA GLY A 713 -17.61 -2.35 26.94
C GLY A 713 -16.99 -1.88 28.26
N MET A 714 -16.10 -2.67 28.89
CA MET A 714 -15.35 -2.26 30.09
C MET A 714 -14.03 -1.55 29.79
N ASN A 715 -13.63 -1.48 28.51
CA ASN A 715 -12.39 -0.88 28.05
C ASN A 715 -12.50 0.65 28.07
N LEU A 716 -12.45 1.20 29.28
CA LEU A 716 -12.62 2.61 29.60
C LEU A 716 -11.28 3.37 29.58
N LEU A 717 -11.32 4.68 29.37
CA LEU A 717 -10.15 5.55 29.49
C LEU A 717 -10.27 6.43 30.73
N MET A 718 -9.40 6.22 31.71
CA MET A 718 -9.24 7.18 32.82
C MET A 718 -8.53 8.44 32.33
N VAL A 719 -9.23 9.57 32.41
CA VAL A 719 -8.71 10.91 32.09
C VAL A 719 -8.10 11.56 33.34
N ALA A 720 -8.64 11.26 34.52
CA ALA A 720 -8.10 11.63 35.82
C ALA A 720 -8.57 10.62 36.89
N PRO A 721 -8.01 10.60 38.11
CA PRO A 721 -8.40 9.63 39.16
C PRO A 721 -9.87 9.70 39.61
N ASP A 722 -10.61 10.73 39.19
CA ASP A 722 -12.04 10.91 39.43
C ASP A 722 -12.87 11.04 38.13
N LEU A 723 -12.30 10.78 36.95
CA LEU A 723 -12.96 10.96 35.65
C LEU A 723 -12.61 9.85 34.63
N ALA A 724 -13.61 9.08 34.22
CA ALA A 724 -13.52 8.05 33.19
C ALA A 724 -14.32 8.41 31.93
N ILE A 725 -13.84 8.02 30.75
CA ILE A 725 -14.64 7.91 29.52
C ILE A 725 -15.06 6.45 29.35
N VAL A 726 -16.37 6.22 29.22
CA VAL A 726 -17.01 4.90 29.24
C VAL A 726 -18.05 4.83 28.11
N ASP A 727 -18.32 3.64 27.58
CA ASP A 727 -19.39 3.43 26.61
C ASP A 727 -20.78 3.74 27.23
N ALA A 728 -21.49 4.69 26.60
CA ALA A 728 -22.79 5.19 26.99
C ALA A 728 -23.88 4.11 27.07
N ALA A 729 -23.71 2.97 26.40
CA ALA A 729 -24.62 1.83 26.53
C ALA A 729 -24.49 1.08 27.87
N GLN A 730 -23.35 1.21 28.56
CA GLN A 730 -23.00 0.43 29.75
C GLN A 730 -23.52 1.07 31.05
N GLY A 731 -24.78 1.50 31.08
CA GLY A 731 -25.37 2.29 32.18
C GLY A 731 -25.20 1.69 33.59
N GLU A 732 -25.10 0.37 33.71
CA GLU A 732 -24.81 -0.31 34.99
C GLU A 732 -23.35 -0.15 35.43
N LEU A 733 -22.39 -0.16 34.49
CA LEU A 733 -20.98 0.14 34.77
C LEU A 733 -20.82 1.63 35.12
N ILE A 734 -21.47 2.51 34.36
CA ILE A 734 -21.48 3.97 34.61
C ILE A 734 -21.95 4.25 36.03
N ALA A 735 -23.16 3.80 36.40
CA ALA A 735 -23.71 3.99 37.73
C ALA A 735 -22.87 3.32 38.82
N THR A 736 -22.10 2.27 38.50
CA THR A 736 -21.19 1.62 39.45
C THR A 736 -19.94 2.44 39.69
N LEU A 737 -19.34 3.04 38.67
CA LEU A 737 -18.21 3.97 38.81
C LEU A 737 -18.62 5.23 39.58
N GLU A 738 -19.79 5.80 39.27
CA GLU A 738 -20.33 6.98 39.95
C GLU A 738 -20.57 6.75 41.45
N ARG A 739 -21.07 5.57 41.85
CA ARG A 739 -21.24 5.20 43.27
C ARG A 739 -19.94 5.16 44.06
N HIS A 740 -18.80 4.92 43.41
CA HIS A 740 -17.47 4.93 44.03
C HIS A 740 -16.73 6.28 43.82
N GLY A 741 -17.46 7.33 43.42
CA GLY A 741 -16.92 8.67 43.27
C GLY A 741 -16.00 8.83 42.05
N VAL A 742 -16.27 8.10 40.97
CA VAL A 742 -15.64 8.31 39.66
C VAL A 742 -16.70 8.87 38.71
N ARG A 743 -16.54 10.13 38.32
CA ARG A 743 -17.40 10.80 37.34
C ARG A 743 -17.21 10.14 35.98
N VAL A 744 -18.28 10.03 35.20
CA VAL A 744 -18.21 9.45 33.86
C VAL A 744 -18.57 10.48 32.80
N LEU A 745 -17.78 10.52 31.74
CA LEU A 745 -18.12 11.17 30.48
C LEU A 745 -18.54 10.08 29.49
N PRO A 746 -19.85 9.84 29.28
CA PRO A 746 -20.32 8.80 28.38
C PRO A 746 -20.03 9.16 26.93
N HIS A 747 -19.48 8.23 26.17
CA HIS A 747 -19.24 8.33 24.72
C HIS A 747 -19.70 7.05 24.02
N SER A 748 -19.74 7.03 22.69
CA SER A 748 -20.08 5.82 21.94
C SER A 748 -18.95 5.46 20.97
N LEU A 749 -18.69 4.17 20.82
CA LEU A 749 -17.88 3.59 19.75
C LEU A 749 -18.72 2.46 19.12
N ARG A 750 -19.62 2.81 18.20
CA ARG A 750 -20.66 1.92 17.64
C ARG A 750 -20.16 0.55 17.18
N HIS A 751 -18.92 0.51 16.69
CA HIS A 751 -18.30 -0.69 16.12
C HIS A 751 -17.09 -1.20 16.91
N ALA A 752 -16.95 -0.85 18.19
CA ALA A 752 -15.85 -1.28 19.07
C ALA A 752 -15.58 -2.79 19.00
N ARG A 753 -16.65 -3.61 18.98
CA ARG A 753 -16.55 -5.07 18.84
C ARG A 753 -16.15 -5.54 17.44
N VAL A 754 -16.58 -4.84 16.39
CA VAL A 754 -16.28 -5.21 15.00
C VAL A 754 -14.83 -4.87 14.64
N LEU A 755 -14.30 -3.77 15.17
CA LEU A 755 -12.94 -3.28 14.90
C LEU A 755 -11.90 -3.66 15.96
N GLY A 756 -12.32 -4.23 17.10
CA GLY A 756 -11.41 -4.80 18.10
C GLY A 756 -10.80 -3.79 19.06
N GLY A 757 -11.56 -2.80 19.54
CA GLY A 757 -11.04 -1.83 20.50
C GLY A 757 -12.07 -0.91 21.14
N GLY A 758 -11.88 -0.61 22.43
CA GLY A 758 -12.62 0.42 23.18
C GLY A 758 -11.75 1.65 23.47
N PHE A 759 -12.09 2.43 24.48
CA PHE A 759 -11.45 3.73 24.76
C PHE A 759 -9.99 3.62 25.21
N HIS A 760 -9.56 2.50 25.81
CA HIS A 760 -8.15 2.27 26.14
C HIS A 760 -7.36 1.76 24.93
N CYS A 761 -7.92 0.86 24.12
CA CYS A 761 -7.26 0.35 22.90
C CYS A 761 -7.05 1.48 21.87
N VAL A 762 -8.10 2.28 21.61
CA VAL A 762 -8.06 3.35 20.58
C VAL A 762 -7.25 4.57 20.99
N THR A 763 -6.67 4.57 22.19
CA THR A 763 -5.85 5.69 22.68
C THR A 763 -4.49 5.26 23.22
N LEU A 764 -3.49 6.11 23.06
CA LEU A 764 -2.20 5.99 23.73
C LEU A 764 -1.94 7.28 24.52
N ASP A 765 -1.97 7.21 25.85
CA ASP A 765 -1.60 8.34 26.71
C ASP A 765 -0.08 8.54 26.67
N THR A 766 0.35 9.63 26.04
CA THR A 766 1.77 9.96 25.90
C THR A 766 2.24 10.89 27.01
N VAL A 767 1.37 11.69 27.62
CA VAL A 767 1.70 12.52 28.81
C VAL A 767 0.57 12.49 29.85
N ARG A 768 0.94 12.17 31.10
CA ARG A 768 0.12 12.31 32.32
C ARG A 768 0.89 13.09 33.40
N ASP A 769 0.17 13.86 34.22
CA ASP A 769 0.70 14.52 35.41
C ASP A 769 0.79 13.52 36.59
N GLY A 770 1.66 12.51 36.48
CA GLY A 770 1.93 11.50 37.51
C GLY A 770 3.43 11.25 37.70
N GLU A 771 3.85 10.86 38.90
CA GLU A 771 5.25 10.55 39.25
C GLU A 771 5.47 9.04 39.38
N LEU A 772 6.72 8.56 39.28
CA LEU A 772 7.06 7.14 39.53
C LEU A 772 6.90 6.75 41.02
N ARG A 773 5.68 6.38 41.38
CA ARG A 773 5.28 6.00 42.73
C ARG A 773 5.13 4.48 42.89
N ASP A 774 5.17 4.04 44.13
CA ASP A 774 4.77 2.70 44.53
C ASP A 774 3.31 2.76 44.99
N TYR A 775 2.47 1.87 44.46
CA TYR A 775 1.04 1.78 44.81
C TYR A 775 0.65 0.38 45.29
N CYS A 776 1.61 -0.55 45.39
CA CYS A 776 1.34 -1.96 45.68
C CYS A 776 1.99 -2.46 46.98
N GLY A 777 3.08 -1.81 47.44
CA GLY A 777 3.61 -1.93 48.81
C GLY A 777 4.85 -2.80 48.99
#